data_AF-A0A9P5II43-F1
#
_entry.id   AF-A0A9P5II43-F1
#
_cell.length_a   1.000
_cell.length_b   1.000
_cell.length_c   1.000
_cell.angle_alpha   90.00
_cell.angle_beta   90.00
_cell.angle_gamma   90.00
#
_symmetry.space_group_name_H-M   'P 1'
#
loop_
_entity.id
_entity.type
_entity.pdbx_description
1 polymer ?
#
loop_
_entity_poly.entity_id
_entity_poly.type
_entity_poly.pdbx_seq_one_letter_code
_entity_poly.pdbx_strand_id
1 'polypeptide(L)'
;MDPISAVGIALSVASLAGQVFTGCIQGIQFIITAKNVPEESKYYNLRLRMEQQRLFAWSETSGLLDLDNLNDQKIRESNTFVIHRTTILDLLVQIQCLFKEFENSQRKNKHLKVIPDFVSDENSIDDPAKDASSAHVPLSESRRQFIMKAMKSFKTNTTDQITEGARRLWWTAFDKEAFEILLQRFSTLNDNMTDILDTRLQTEIHRTTQDTNRGVLQLHKNLSSLCQLVMALNIKLDARTYHTPSIPHDYADDNNSGLKLLSQLAKFKAFNESINPTTGSLTWDEATGNALSLGRPNDERMSLEIAKSSIQLALEEDSIDGDAIRCEATYSHDGIDEPVWIEWKEYDCTPGATSPSPLIVDRVQKLAALLHHEPKPEAFRVPHCLGYFDNLTSELNSPSSDSEEDEPPEARIGIVFRKPQSIETSPTSLIQLFSNCPKPRITDRIKLAHALSNCLLYLHSVNWLHKGFRSHNIVFFPVTSNDGKRQIVNWDQVYLSGFDFARPARKDETTEIPGDGEEHNMYRHPSTQNIGFGPRESYRKSFDIYSFGVVLVELCFWKSITEIMTEISRRPSKRAKNVQEILMGEEMLSRIGGEMGEIVEEVVKRCIVGGKELGVEDGEDEMGDERVASKLGMRFFENVVKKLGDVKV
;
A
#
# COMPACT_ATOMS: atom_id res chain seq x y z
N MET A 1 -29.41 -29.65 -19.90
CA MET A 1 -30.08 -28.43 -20.39
C MET A 1 -29.43 -28.04 -21.71
N ASP A 2 -30.22 -27.62 -22.68
CA ASP A 2 -29.69 -27.07 -23.94
C ASP A 2 -28.96 -25.74 -23.64
N PRO A 3 -27.74 -25.48 -24.17
CA PRO A 3 -26.93 -24.32 -23.77
C PRO A 3 -27.61 -22.98 -24.01
N ILE A 4 -28.46 -22.87 -25.04
CA ILE A 4 -29.26 -21.67 -25.33
C ILE A 4 -30.31 -21.42 -24.24
N SER A 5 -30.93 -22.48 -23.71
CA SER A 5 -31.91 -22.39 -22.63
C SER A 5 -31.26 -21.99 -21.30
N ALA A 6 -30.06 -22.50 -21.02
CA ALA A 6 -29.30 -22.15 -19.82
C ALA A 6 -28.88 -20.66 -19.81
N VAL A 7 -28.44 -20.14 -20.95
CA VAL A 7 -28.09 -18.71 -21.10
C VAL A 7 -29.32 -17.82 -20.92
N GLY A 8 -30.46 -18.17 -21.52
CA GLY A 8 -31.71 -17.41 -21.34
C GLY A 8 -32.17 -17.35 -19.87
N ILE A 9 -32.06 -18.47 -19.15
CA ILE A 9 -32.36 -18.51 -17.71
C ILE A 9 -31.40 -17.63 -16.93
N ALA A 10 -30.09 -17.73 -17.18
CA ALA A 10 -29.07 -16.91 -16.51
C ALA A 10 -29.37 -15.41 -16.62
N LEU A 11 -29.69 -14.94 -17.84
CA LEU A 11 -29.98 -13.53 -18.10
C LEU A 11 -31.27 -13.06 -17.41
N SER A 12 -32.31 -13.90 -17.40
CA SER A 12 -33.57 -13.57 -16.71
C SER A 12 -33.38 -13.42 -15.20
N VAL A 13 -32.63 -14.34 -14.57
CA VAL A 13 -32.31 -14.32 -13.15
C VAL A 13 -31.42 -13.11 -12.83
N ALA A 14 -30.41 -12.87 -13.65
CA ALA A 14 -29.50 -11.74 -13.48
C ALA A 14 -30.25 -10.40 -13.59
N SER A 15 -31.22 -10.27 -14.51
CA SER A 15 -32.07 -9.08 -14.60
C SER A 15 -32.89 -8.84 -13.32
N LEU A 16 -33.52 -9.89 -12.78
CA LEU A 16 -34.25 -9.78 -11.50
C LEU A 16 -33.31 -9.44 -10.34
N ALA A 17 -32.14 -10.08 -10.28
CA ALA A 17 -31.12 -9.79 -9.28
C ALA A 17 -30.62 -8.34 -9.38
N GLY A 18 -30.50 -7.80 -10.59
CA GLY A 18 -30.13 -6.39 -10.83
C GLY A 18 -31.17 -5.40 -10.28
N GLN A 19 -32.45 -5.72 -10.39
CA GLN A 19 -33.53 -4.91 -9.81
C GLN A 19 -33.47 -4.90 -8.27
N VAL A 20 -33.31 -6.07 -7.65
CA VAL A 20 -33.18 -6.18 -6.18
C VAL A 20 -31.91 -5.49 -5.69
N PHE A 21 -30.80 -5.68 -6.40
CA PHE A 21 -29.52 -5.01 -6.12
C PHE A 21 -29.64 -3.49 -6.19
N THR A 22 -30.35 -2.95 -7.19
CA THR A 22 -30.67 -1.52 -7.27
C THR A 22 -31.39 -1.04 -6.01
N GLY A 23 -32.37 -1.82 -5.52
CA GLY A 23 -33.07 -1.54 -4.26
C GLY A 23 -32.17 -1.58 -3.02
N CYS A 24 -31.20 -2.50 -2.98
CA CYS A 24 -30.18 -2.54 -1.92
C CYS A 24 -29.34 -1.26 -1.90
N ILE A 25 -28.82 -0.86 -3.07
CA ILE A 25 -27.98 0.34 -3.20
C ILE A 25 -28.75 1.60 -2.83
N GLN A 26 -30.03 1.71 -3.21
CA GLN A 26 -30.91 2.81 -2.79
C GLN A 26 -31.03 2.87 -1.26
N GLY A 27 -31.38 1.75 -0.62
CA GLY A 27 -31.53 1.69 0.84
C GLY A 27 -30.24 2.06 1.59
N ILE A 28 -29.10 1.55 1.12
CA ILE A 28 -27.79 1.91 1.66
C ILE A 28 -27.51 3.40 1.49
N GLN A 29 -27.77 3.98 0.30
CA GLN A 29 -27.49 5.39 0.05
C GLN A 29 -28.34 6.34 0.89
N PHE A 30 -29.60 5.99 1.14
CA PHE A 30 -30.45 6.79 2.02
C PHE A 30 -29.84 6.92 3.43
N ILE A 31 -29.34 5.83 4.00
CA ILE A 31 -28.70 5.85 5.32
C ILE A 31 -27.38 6.63 5.29
N ILE A 32 -26.55 6.42 4.27
CA ILE A 32 -25.25 7.09 4.12
C ILE A 32 -25.38 8.61 4.00
N THR A 33 -26.37 9.08 3.23
CA THR A 33 -26.61 10.51 2.96
C THR A 33 -27.46 11.21 4.02
N ALA A 34 -27.84 10.50 5.08
CA ALA A 34 -28.60 11.08 6.17
C ALA A 34 -27.80 12.20 6.86
N LYS A 35 -28.44 13.36 7.07
CA LYS A 35 -27.82 14.54 7.65
C LYS A 35 -27.75 14.45 9.18
N ASN A 36 -26.88 15.27 9.78
CA ASN A 36 -26.74 15.45 11.22
C ASN A 36 -26.22 14.22 11.99
N VAL A 37 -25.34 13.43 11.37
CA VAL A 37 -24.58 12.39 12.07
C VAL A 37 -23.57 13.06 13.00
N PRO A 38 -23.52 12.71 14.30
CA PRO A 38 -22.50 13.22 15.22
C PRO A 38 -21.08 12.93 14.70
N GLU A 39 -20.15 13.87 14.86
CA GLU A 39 -18.76 13.73 14.40
C GLU A 39 -18.10 12.43 14.90
N GLU A 40 -18.30 12.11 16.18
CA GLU A 40 -17.81 10.88 16.82
C GLU A 40 -18.43 9.60 16.25
N SER A 41 -19.49 9.67 15.44
CA SER A 41 -20.18 8.52 14.86
C SER A 41 -19.99 8.40 13.35
N LYS A 42 -19.19 9.29 12.73
CA LYS A 42 -18.93 9.25 11.28
C LYS A 42 -18.21 7.99 10.81
N TYR A 43 -17.44 7.34 11.70
CA TYR A 43 -16.75 6.10 11.36
C TYR A 43 -17.74 4.94 11.06
N TYR A 44 -18.97 4.96 11.59
CA TYR A 44 -20.01 4.00 11.22
C TYR A 44 -20.43 4.15 9.74
N ASN A 45 -20.57 5.39 9.27
CA ASN A 45 -20.86 5.67 7.87
C ASN A 45 -19.70 5.28 6.96
N LEU A 46 -18.46 5.54 7.39
CA LEU A 46 -17.27 5.07 6.67
C LEU A 46 -17.28 3.54 6.56
N ARG A 47 -17.58 2.83 7.66
CA ARG A 47 -17.68 1.37 7.66
C ARG A 47 -18.79 0.86 6.74
N LEU A 48 -19.96 1.49 6.76
CA LEU A 48 -21.06 1.16 5.86
C LEU A 48 -20.66 1.34 4.38
N ARG A 49 -19.94 2.41 4.05
CA ARG A 49 -19.40 2.61 2.70
C ARG A 49 -18.41 1.53 2.30
N MET A 50 -17.51 1.12 3.20
CA MET A 50 -16.58 0.02 2.89
C MET A 50 -17.33 -1.28 2.57
N GLU A 51 -18.40 -1.60 3.32
CA GLU A 51 -19.25 -2.75 3.03
C GLU A 51 -20.06 -2.59 1.74
N GLN A 52 -20.49 -1.36 1.40
CA GLN A 52 -21.09 -1.06 0.11
C GLN A 52 -20.09 -1.30 -1.03
N GLN A 53 -18.82 -0.90 -0.89
CA GLN A 53 -17.80 -1.14 -1.91
C GLN A 53 -17.52 -2.63 -2.10
N ARG A 54 -17.58 -3.44 -1.03
CA ARG A 54 -17.49 -4.92 -1.13
C ARG A 54 -18.64 -5.51 -1.94
N LEU A 55 -19.86 -5.03 -1.68
CA LEU A 55 -21.04 -5.44 -2.44
C LEU A 55 -20.93 -5.01 -3.93
N PHE A 56 -20.37 -3.83 -4.20
CA PHE A 56 -20.07 -3.41 -5.57
C PHE A 56 -19.01 -4.30 -6.24
N ALA A 57 -17.92 -4.63 -5.55
CA ALA A 57 -16.88 -5.53 -6.08
C ALA A 57 -17.49 -6.89 -6.46
N TRP A 58 -18.35 -7.45 -5.60
CA TRP A 58 -19.11 -8.66 -5.94
C TRP A 58 -19.94 -8.49 -7.21
N SER A 59 -20.67 -7.38 -7.34
CA SER A 59 -21.52 -7.11 -8.51
C SER A 59 -20.73 -6.89 -9.80
N GLU A 60 -19.53 -6.32 -9.74
CA GLU A 60 -18.64 -6.11 -10.89
C GLU A 60 -18.02 -7.42 -11.36
N THR A 61 -17.60 -8.27 -10.42
CA THR A 61 -17.00 -9.57 -10.67
C THR A 61 -18.04 -10.57 -11.18
N SER A 62 -19.27 -10.54 -10.67
CA SER A 62 -20.37 -11.37 -11.17
C SER A 62 -20.92 -10.89 -12.52
N GLY A 63 -20.61 -9.64 -12.93
CA GLY A 63 -21.16 -8.99 -14.11
C GLY A 63 -22.56 -8.38 -13.91
N LEU A 64 -23.07 -8.35 -12.67
CA LEU A 64 -24.38 -7.76 -12.35
C LEU A 64 -24.39 -6.24 -12.56
N LEU A 65 -23.29 -5.56 -12.26
CA LEU A 65 -23.20 -4.09 -12.43
C LEU A 65 -23.31 -3.69 -13.92
N ASP A 66 -22.79 -4.52 -14.82
CA ASP A 66 -22.65 -4.23 -16.26
C ASP A 66 -23.85 -4.72 -17.10
N LEU A 67 -24.89 -5.29 -16.47
CA LEU A 67 -26.07 -5.88 -17.13
C LEU A 67 -26.73 -4.95 -18.14
N ASP A 68 -26.85 -3.67 -17.80
CA ASP A 68 -27.53 -2.68 -18.63
C ASP A 68 -26.71 -2.26 -19.87
N ASN A 69 -25.41 -2.54 -19.88
CA ASN A 69 -24.49 -2.20 -20.97
C ASN A 69 -24.42 -3.30 -22.05
N LEU A 70 -25.34 -4.28 -22.02
CA LEU A 70 -25.39 -5.43 -22.94
C LEU A 70 -24.11 -6.29 -22.93
N ASN A 71 -23.27 -6.14 -21.90
CA ASN A 71 -22.05 -6.93 -21.74
C ASN A 71 -22.35 -8.22 -20.97
N ASP A 72 -23.06 -9.13 -21.61
CA ASP A 72 -23.44 -10.42 -21.03
C ASP A 72 -22.27 -11.39 -20.83
N GLN A 73 -21.08 -11.05 -21.32
CA GLN A 73 -19.94 -11.96 -21.40
C GLN A 73 -19.52 -12.46 -20.02
N LYS A 74 -19.38 -11.57 -19.02
CA LYS A 74 -19.02 -11.94 -17.64
C LYS A 74 -20.07 -12.85 -16.97
N ILE A 75 -21.35 -12.62 -17.26
CA ILE A 75 -22.45 -13.42 -16.72
C ILE A 75 -22.42 -14.82 -17.33
N ARG A 76 -22.17 -14.92 -18.64
CA ARG A 76 -22.05 -16.20 -19.35
C ARG A 76 -20.81 -16.98 -18.90
N GLU A 77 -19.71 -16.30 -18.62
CA GLU A 77 -18.45 -16.92 -18.19
C GLU A 77 -18.48 -17.39 -16.73
N SER A 78 -19.23 -16.71 -15.83
CA SER A 78 -19.24 -17.04 -14.41
C SER A 78 -20.13 -18.22 -14.02
N ASN A 79 -21.16 -18.57 -14.81
CA ASN A 79 -22.22 -19.55 -14.47
C ASN A 79 -22.93 -19.31 -13.11
N THR A 80 -22.57 -18.27 -12.37
CA THR A 80 -23.03 -17.94 -11.02
C THR A 80 -24.55 -17.88 -10.94
N PHE A 81 -25.17 -17.17 -11.89
CA PHE A 81 -26.62 -16.99 -11.95
C PHE A 81 -27.38 -18.22 -12.49
N VAL A 82 -26.68 -19.23 -13.01
CA VAL A 82 -27.29 -20.52 -13.37
C VAL A 82 -27.32 -21.44 -12.15
N ILE A 83 -26.22 -21.50 -11.42
CA ILE A 83 -26.00 -22.46 -10.32
C ILE A 83 -26.66 -21.97 -9.03
N HIS A 84 -26.44 -20.72 -8.64
CA HIS A 84 -26.83 -20.18 -7.32
C HIS A 84 -28.02 -19.21 -7.37
N ARG A 85 -28.84 -19.29 -8.42
CA ARG A 85 -29.95 -18.34 -8.69
C ARG A 85 -30.84 -18.01 -7.49
N THR A 86 -31.29 -19.03 -6.76
CA THR A 86 -32.22 -18.87 -5.65
C THR A 86 -31.54 -18.24 -4.44
N THR A 87 -30.32 -18.69 -4.15
CA THR A 87 -29.54 -18.22 -3.00
C THR A 87 -29.11 -16.76 -3.19
N ILE A 88 -28.68 -16.37 -4.38
CA ILE A 88 -28.30 -14.98 -4.70
C ILE A 88 -29.50 -14.04 -4.53
N LEU A 89 -30.65 -14.40 -5.11
CA LEU A 89 -31.86 -13.60 -5.00
C LEU A 89 -32.32 -13.48 -3.55
N ASP A 90 -32.31 -14.59 -2.81
CA ASP A 90 -32.68 -14.61 -1.39
C ASP A 90 -31.77 -13.71 -0.56
N LEU A 91 -30.44 -13.83 -0.71
CA LEU A 91 -29.47 -13.00 0.00
C LEU A 91 -29.61 -11.50 -0.35
N LEU A 92 -29.81 -11.15 -1.62
CA LEU A 92 -30.06 -9.76 -2.02
C LEU A 92 -31.37 -9.22 -1.42
N VAL A 93 -32.44 -10.02 -1.40
CA VAL A 93 -33.70 -9.64 -0.74
C VAL A 93 -33.49 -9.46 0.75
N GLN A 94 -32.74 -10.34 1.41
CA GLN A 94 -32.40 -10.20 2.83
C GLN A 94 -31.64 -8.90 3.10
N ILE A 95 -30.68 -8.51 2.24
CA ILE A 95 -29.99 -7.20 2.34
C ILE A 95 -31.00 -6.06 2.20
N GLN A 96 -31.87 -6.09 1.19
CA GLN A 96 -32.87 -5.04 0.99
C GLN A 96 -33.83 -4.92 2.19
N CYS A 97 -34.31 -6.04 2.71
CA CYS A 97 -35.17 -6.09 3.89
C CYS A 97 -34.46 -5.56 5.13
N LEU A 98 -33.19 -5.93 5.35
CA LEU A 98 -32.40 -5.46 6.49
C LEU A 98 -32.35 -3.93 6.58
N PHE A 99 -32.05 -3.24 5.48
CA PHE A 99 -32.01 -1.77 5.47
C PHE A 99 -33.39 -1.14 5.65
N LYS A 100 -34.44 -1.75 5.07
CA LYS A 100 -35.82 -1.27 5.22
C LYS A 100 -36.32 -1.44 6.66
N GLU A 101 -36.03 -2.57 7.30
CA GLU A 101 -36.37 -2.83 8.71
C GLU A 101 -35.64 -1.88 9.65
N PHE A 102 -34.36 -1.62 9.38
CA PHE A 102 -33.57 -0.65 10.14
C PHE A 102 -34.15 0.76 10.03
N GLU A 103 -34.42 1.25 8.82
CA GLU A 103 -35.03 2.58 8.60
C GLU A 103 -36.37 2.70 9.34
N ASN A 104 -37.24 1.70 9.19
CA ASN A 104 -38.55 1.68 9.85
C ASN A 104 -38.43 1.70 11.38
N SER A 105 -37.47 0.97 11.94
CA SER A 105 -37.23 0.92 13.38
C SER A 105 -36.73 2.25 13.92
N GLN A 106 -35.76 2.87 13.24
CA GLN A 106 -35.22 4.19 13.62
C GLN A 106 -36.27 5.30 13.51
N ARG A 107 -37.16 5.22 12.51
CA ARG A 107 -38.29 6.15 12.37
C ARG A 107 -39.33 5.94 13.46
N LYS A 108 -39.67 4.70 13.79
CA LYS A 108 -40.60 4.36 14.89
C LYS A 108 -40.10 4.88 16.24
N ASN A 109 -38.79 4.80 16.47
CA ASN A 109 -38.14 5.29 17.69
C ASN A 109 -37.85 6.80 17.67
N LYS A 110 -38.24 7.52 16.60
CA LYS A 110 -37.99 8.96 16.42
C LYS A 110 -36.50 9.35 16.46
N HIS A 111 -35.62 8.42 16.15
CA HIS A 111 -34.17 8.64 15.96
C HIS A 111 -33.85 9.17 14.56
N LEU A 112 -34.74 8.89 13.61
CA LEU A 112 -34.61 9.31 12.22
C LEU A 112 -35.88 10.03 11.78
N LYS A 113 -35.72 11.25 11.28
CA LYS A 113 -36.82 12.05 10.71
C LYS A 113 -36.62 12.23 9.23
N VAL A 114 -37.75 12.41 8.56
CA VAL A 114 -37.78 12.69 7.14
C VAL A 114 -38.09 14.17 6.97
N ILE A 115 -37.15 14.92 6.38
CA ILE A 115 -37.29 16.35 6.14
C ILE A 115 -37.52 16.57 4.64
N PRO A 116 -38.54 17.35 4.24
CA PRO A 116 -38.72 17.75 2.86
C PRO A 116 -37.57 18.69 2.45
N ASP A 117 -36.92 18.43 1.31
CA ASP A 117 -35.98 19.40 0.71
C ASP A 117 -36.76 20.64 0.27
N PHE A 118 -36.94 21.60 1.16
CA PHE A 118 -37.41 22.94 0.80
C PHE A 118 -36.20 23.82 0.50
N VAL A 119 -36.13 24.29 -0.75
CA VAL A 119 -35.44 25.52 -1.20
C VAL A 119 -33.98 25.35 -1.68
N SER A 120 -33.83 25.54 -3.00
CA SER A 120 -32.74 26.27 -3.66
C SER A 120 -31.30 25.78 -3.48
N ASP A 121 -31.04 24.54 -3.83
CA ASP A 121 -29.72 24.20 -4.33
C ASP A 121 -29.89 23.14 -5.41
N GLU A 122 -30.11 23.59 -6.65
CA GLU A 122 -29.96 22.74 -7.84
C GLU A 122 -28.54 22.10 -7.93
N ASN A 123 -27.64 22.46 -7.01
CA ASN A 123 -26.27 21.95 -6.87
C ASN A 123 -25.99 21.10 -5.61
N SER A 124 -26.93 20.93 -4.65
CA SER A 124 -26.64 20.24 -3.38
C SER A 124 -27.24 18.84 -3.27
N ILE A 125 -28.11 18.44 -4.19
CA ILE A 125 -28.71 17.11 -4.25
C ILE A 125 -28.02 16.32 -5.38
N ASP A 126 -27.37 15.22 -4.99
CA ASP A 126 -27.05 14.05 -5.82
C ASP A 126 -25.85 14.09 -6.79
N ASP A 127 -24.66 14.47 -6.30
CA ASP A 127 -23.44 13.86 -6.84
C ASP A 127 -22.85 12.87 -5.82
N PRO A 128 -23.05 11.54 -6.01
CA PRO A 128 -22.41 10.51 -5.19
C PRO A 128 -20.90 10.69 -5.06
N ALA A 129 -20.25 11.36 -6.02
CA ALA A 129 -18.82 11.65 -5.94
C ALA A 129 -18.48 12.72 -4.89
N LYS A 130 -19.32 13.75 -4.70
CA LYS A 130 -19.06 14.79 -3.67
C LYS A 130 -19.17 14.20 -2.27
N ASP A 131 -20.17 13.35 -2.08
CA ASP A 131 -20.43 12.63 -0.85
C ASP A 131 -19.38 11.53 -0.56
N ALA A 132 -18.96 10.77 -1.57
CA ALA A 132 -17.85 9.83 -1.43
C ALA A 132 -16.53 10.55 -1.12
N SER A 133 -16.28 11.70 -1.76
CA SER A 133 -15.09 12.51 -1.51
C SER A 133 -15.05 13.09 -0.10
N SER A 134 -16.19 13.51 0.48
CA SER A 134 -16.22 14.01 1.86
C SER A 134 -15.96 12.91 2.89
N ALA A 135 -16.28 11.66 2.54
CA ALA A 135 -16.00 10.48 3.34
C ALA A 135 -14.62 9.84 3.03
N HIS A 136 -13.82 10.42 2.14
CA HIS A 136 -12.52 9.88 1.72
C HIS A 136 -12.60 8.42 1.22
N VAL A 137 -13.65 8.08 0.47
CA VAL A 137 -13.83 6.76 -0.15
C VAL A 137 -13.71 6.91 -1.67
N PRO A 138 -12.87 6.10 -2.34
CA PRO A 138 -12.76 6.15 -3.79
C PRO A 138 -14.07 5.66 -4.41
N LEU A 139 -14.52 6.36 -5.44
CA LEU A 139 -15.72 5.99 -6.19
C LEU A 139 -15.37 5.99 -7.68
N SER A 140 -15.38 4.80 -8.30
CA SER A 140 -15.18 4.67 -9.74
C SER A 140 -16.34 5.33 -10.49
N GLU A 141 -16.07 5.77 -11.71
CA GLU A 141 -17.08 6.40 -12.57
C GLU A 141 -18.24 5.42 -12.87
N SER A 142 -17.95 4.11 -13.02
CA SER A 142 -18.98 3.06 -13.18
C SER A 142 -19.93 2.99 -11.98
N ARG A 143 -19.39 2.91 -10.75
CA ARG A 143 -20.17 2.86 -9.51
C ARG A 143 -20.96 4.16 -9.32
N ARG A 144 -20.35 5.32 -9.62
CA ARG A 144 -21.02 6.63 -9.55
C ARG A 144 -22.23 6.70 -10.48
N GLN A 145 -22.06 6.33 -11.76
CA GLN A 145 -23.14 6.32 -12.74
C GLN A 145 -24.26 5.37 -12.34
N PHE A 146 -23.91 4.19 -11.81
CA PHE A 146 -24.88 3.25 -11.28
C PHE A 146 -25.69 3.85 -10.13
N ILE A 147 -25.03 4.45 -9.14
CA ILE A 147 -25.73 5.09 -8.00
C ILE A 147 -26.65 6.22 -8.51
N MET A 148 -26.18 7.06 -9.42
CA MET A 148 -27.00 8.14 -10.00
C MET A 148 -28.24 7.58 -10.71
N LYS A 149 -28.09 6.51 -11.49
CA LYS A 149 -29.21 5.85 -12.18
C LYS A 149 -30.18 5.22 -11.18
N ALA A 150 -29.67 4.51 -10.17
CA ALA A 150 -30.46 3.89 -9.11
C ALA A 150 -31.29 4.94 -8.38
N MET A 151 -30.69 6.05 -7.94
CA MET A 151 -31.40 7.12 -7.23
C MET A 151 -32.42 7.85 -8.12
N LYS A 152 -32.14 8.04 -9.42
CA LYS A 152 -33.11 8.62 -10.37
C LYS A 152 -34.34 7.74 -10.59
N SER A 153 -34.15 6.42 -10.73
CA SER A 153 -35.27 5.48 -10.93
C SER A 153 -36.27 5.46 -9.77
N PHE A 154 -35.80 5.74 -8.56
CA PHE A 154 -36.65 5.85 -7.37
C PHE A 154 -37.57 7.08 -7.45
N LYS A 155 -37.05 8.21 -7.98
CA LYS A 155 -37.82 9.45 -8.16
C LYS A 155 -38.94 9.29 -9.20
N THR A 156 -38.76 8.44 -10.22
CA THR A 156 -39.72 8.27 -11.33
C THR A 156 -40.83 7.25 -11.04
N ASN A 157 -40.57 6.22 -10.23
CA ASN A 157 -41.53 5.13 -9.98
C ASN A 157 -42.60 5.46 -8.93
N THR A 158 -42.51 6.62 -8.28
CA THR A 158 -43.46 7.05 -7.24
C THR A 158 -44.50 7.98 -7.85
N THR A 159 -45.42 7.42 -8.65
CA THR A 159 -46.40 8.18 -9.46
C THR A 159 -47.50 8.87 -8.66
N ASP A 160 -47.53 8.76 -7.32
CA ASP A 160 -48.64 9.33 -6.51
C ASP A 160 -48.25 10.20 -5.30
N GLN A 161 -46.97 10.51 -5.06
CA GLN A 161 -46.61 11.56 -4.10
C GLN A 161 -45.36 12.31 -4.54
N ILE A 162 -45.54 13.55 -5.01
CA ILE A 162 -44.52 14.57 -5.30
C ILE A 162 -43.60 14.89 -4.08
N THR A 163 -43.71 14.17 -2.96
CA THR A 163 -42.96 14.41 -1.74
C THR A 163 -42.04 13.29 -1.27
N GLU A 164 -41.98 12.07 -1.83
CA GLU A 164 -41.06 11.01 -1.30
C GLU A 164 -39.68 10.96 -1.94
N GLY A 165 -39.55 11.23 -3.23
CA GLY A 165 -38.25 11.24 -3.93
C GLY A 165 -37.34 12.43 -3.57
N ALA A 166 -37.83 13.39 -2.79
CA ALA A 166 -37.14 14.58 -2.30
C ALA A 166 -37.04 14.61 -0.75
N ARG A 167 -37.17 13.45 -0.11
CA ARG A 167 -37.07 13.30 1.35
C ARG A 167 -35.64 13.01 1.75
N ARG A 168 -35.05 13.89 2.54
CA ARG A 168 -33.76 13.64 3.20
C ARG A 168 -33.99 13.06 4.59
N LEU A 169 -33.19 12.05 4.91
CA LEU A 169 -33.12 11.52 6.26
C LEU A 169 -32.28 12.45 7.13
N TRP A 170 -32.73 12.66 8.36
CA TRP A 170 -32.07 13.49 9.35
C TRP A 170 -32.02 12.76 10.69
N TRP A 171 -30.82 12.58 11.22
CA TRP A 171 -30.61 11.98 12.53
C TRP A 171 -30.97 12.95 13.64
N THR A 172 -31.93 12.56 14.47
CA THR A 172 -32.31 13.27 15.70
C THR A 172 -31.62 12.69 16.94
N ALA A 173 -31.33 11.40 16.93
CA ALA A 173 -30.46 10.72 17.89
C ALA A 173 -29.77 9.56 17.16
N PHE A 174 -28.51 9.29 17.47
CA PHE A 174 -27.75 8.21 16.81
C PHE A 174 -27.68 6.98 17.72
N ASP A 175 -28.33 5.91 17.27
CA ASP A 175 -28.39 4.63 17.98
C ASP A 175 -27.22 3.74 17.55
N LYS A 176 -26.13 3.79 18.33
CA LYS A 176 -24.88 3.08 18.04
C LYS A 176 -25.07 1.56 17.98
N GLU A 177 -25.76 0.99 18.96
CA GLU A 177 -25.98 -0.46 19.07
C GLU A 177 -26.80 -0.99 17.89
N ALA A 178 -27.89 -0.30 17.53
CA ALA A 178 -28.70 -0.70 16.37
C ALA A 178 -27.90 -0.62 15.06
N PHE A 179 -27.02 0.37 14.90
CA PHE A 179 -26.19 0.52 13.71
C PHE A 179 -25.09 -0.55 13.63
N GLU A 180 -24.50 -0.93 14.76
CA GLU A 180 -23.54 -2.04 14.85
C GLU A 180 -24.18 -3.37 14.44
N ILE A 181 -25.40 -3.64 14.94
CA ILE A 181 -26.17 -4.83 14.53
C ILE A 181 -26.45 -4.83 13.03
N LEU A 182 -26.83 -3.67 12.46
CA LEU A 182 -27.01 -3.50 11.02
C LEU A 182 -25.72 -3.85 10.25
N LEU A 183 -24.58 -3.28 10.65
CA LEU A 183 -23.29 -3.51 10.00
C LEU A 183 -22.83 -4.96 10.10
N GLN A 184 -22.99 -5.60 11.25
CA GLN A 184 -22.62 -6.99 11.46
C GLN A 184 -23.45 -7.93 10.57
N ARG A 185 -24.78 -7.72 10.52
CA ARG A 185 -25.67 -8.49 9.64
C ARG A 185 -25.34 -8.24 8.17
N PHE A 186 -25.13 -6.99 7.77
CA PHE A 186 -24.79 -6.67 6.39
C PHE A 186 -23.45 -7.29 5.97
N SER A 187 -22.43 -7.23 6.82
CA SER A 187 -21.15 -7.91 6.55
C SER A 187 -21.31 -9.42 6.43
N THR A 188 -22.16 -10.04 7.26
CA THR A 188 -22.42 -11.49 7.20
C THR A 188 -23.10 -11.87 5.88
N LEU A 189 -24.07 -11.07 5.43
CA LEU A 189 -24.71 -11.27 4.13
C LEU A 189 -23.73 -11.09 2.96
N ASN A 190 -22.83 -10.11 3.04
CA ASN A 190 -21.75 -9.92 2.06
C ASN A 190 -20.74 -11.07 2.04
N ASP A 191 -20.37 -11.60 3.22
CA ASP A 191 -19.50 -12.78 3.35
C ASP A 191 -20.20 -13.99 2.69
N ASN A 192 -21.46 -14.27 3.05
CA ASN A 192 -22.27 -15.35 2.44
C ASN A 192 -22.41 -15.22 0.92
N MET A 193 -22.60 -13.99 0.40
CA MET A 193 -22.68 -13.71 -1.04
C MET A 193 -21.37 -14.02 -1.77
N THR A 194 -20.23 -13.84 -1.10
CA THR A 194 -18.91 -14.13 -1.67
C THR A 194 -18.63 -15.64 -1.59
N ASP A 195 -18.97 -16.28 -0.47
CA ASP A 195 -18.69 -17.69 -0.20
C ASP A 195 -19.43 -18.65 -1.15
N ILE A 196 -20.58 -18.25 -1.71
CA ILE A 196 -21.31 -19.05 -2.71
C ILE A 196 -20.62 -19.08 -4.08
N LEU A 197 -19.65 -18.21 -4.35
CA LEU A 197 -18.96 -18.15 -5.64
C LEU A 197 -17.82 -19.16 -5.73
N ASP A 198 -17.32 -19.40 -6.95
CA ASP A 198 -16.11 -20.21 -7.12
C ASP A 198 -14.86 -19.49 -6.56
N THR A 199 -13.81 -20.27 -6.27
CA THR A 199 -12.54 -19.76 -5.73
C THR A 199 -11.93 -18.64 -6.58
N ARG A 200 -12.12 -18.69 -7.90
CA ARG A 200 -11.57 -17.69 -8.82
C ARG A 200 -12.24 -16.33 -8.62
N LEU A 201 -13.58 -16.30 -8.60
CA LEU A 201 -14.36 -15.08 -8.37
C LEU A 201 -14.17 -14.57 -6.94
N GLN A 202 -14.09 -15.46 -5.95
CA GLN A 202 -13.76 -15.09 -4.56
C GLN A 202 -12.41 -14.37 -4.47
N THR A 203 -11.37 -14.91 -5.10
CA THR A 203 -10.03 -14.31 -5.14
C THR A 203 -10.05 -12.93 -5.82
N GLU A 204 -10.81 -12.79 -6.91
CA GLU A 204 -10.95 -11.52 -7.62
C GLU A 204 -11.65 -10.46 -6.76
N ILE A 205 -12.77 -10.81 -6.11
CA ILE A 205 -13.48 -9.90 -5.18
C ILE A 205 -12.58 -9.49 -4.03
N HIS A 206 -11.81 -10.42 -3.48
CA HIS A 206 -10.86 -10.14 -2.41
C HIS A 206 -9.80 -9.12 -2.85
N ARG A 207 -9.19 -9.33 -4.03
CA ARG A 207 -8.20 -8.40 -4.60
C ARG A 207 -8.79 -7.01 -4.85
N THR A 208 -9.98 -6.91 -5.45
CA THR A 208 -10.68 -5.63 -5.68
C THR A 208 -11.04 -4.93 -4.37
N THR A 209 -11.44 -5.69 -3.35
CA THR A 209 -11.73 -5.15 -2.02
C THR A 209 -10.47 -4.59 -1.37
N GLN A 210 -9.36 -5.34 -1.39
CA GLN A 210 -8.08 -4.87 -0.85
C GLN A 210 -7.59 -3.62 -1.58
N ASP A 211 -7.77 -3.53 -2.89
CA ASP A 211 -7.39 -2.35 -3.67
C ASP A 211 -8.23 -1.12 -3.34
N THR A 212 -9.55 -1.29 -3.27
CA THR A 212 -10.46 -0.23 -2.80
C THR A 212 -10.05 0.26 -1.41
N ASN A 213 -9.73 -0.66 -0.50
CA ASN A 213 -9.30 -0.35 0.85
C ASN A 213 -7.98 0.43 0.91
N ARG A 214 -6.99 0.10 0.06
CA ARG A 214 -5.76 0.92 -0.07
C ARG A 214 -6.07 2.31 -0.61
N GLY A 215 -6.97 2.43 -1.57
CA GLY A 215 -7.47 3.72 -2.06
C GLY A 215 -8.09 4.55 -0.92
N VAL A 216 -8.96 3.95 -0.10
CA VAL A 216 -9.50 4.60 1.12
C VAL A 216 -8.36 5.10 2.00
N LEU A 217 -7.37 4.26 2.32
CA LEU A 217 -6.22 4.67 3.14
C LEU A 217 -5.46 5.85 2.54
N GLN A 218 -5.21 5.86 1.22
CA GLN A 218 -4.47 6.93 0.56
C GLN A 218 -5.17 8.28 0.63
N LEU A 219 -6.51 8.30 0.54
CA LEU A 219 -7.33 9.52 0.67
C LEU A 219 -7.33 10.10 2.10
N HIS A 220 -6.97 9.33 3.13
CA HIS A 220 -6.92 9.83 4.51
C HIS A 220 -5.54 10.43 4.85
N LYS A 221 -5.40 11.76 4.88
CA LYS A 221 -4.14 12.45 5.24
C LYS A 221 -4.03 12.85 6.72
N ASN A 222 -5.16 13.22 7.34
CA ASN A 222 -5.13 13.83 8.67
C ASN A 222 -5.23 12.77 9.76
N LEU A 223 -4.62 13.04 10.92
CA LEU A 223 -4.64 12.12 12.06
C LEU A 223 -6.07 11.77 12.51
N SER A 224 -6.96 12.76 12.56
CA SER A 224 -8.38 12.54 12.91
C SER A 224 -9.11 11.62 11.92
N SER A 225 -8.84 11.76 10.63
CA SER A 225 -9.49 10.92 9.62
C SER A 225 -8.92 9.50 9.64
N LEU A 226 -7.61 9.34 9.86
CA LEU A 226 -6.98 8.03 10.08
C LEU A 226 -7.50 7.33 11.35
N CYS A 227 -7.76 8.10 12.42
CA CYS A 227 -8.41 7.59 13.63
C CYS A 227 -9.82 7.05 13.31
N GLN A 228 -10.64 7.82 12.58
CA GLN A 228 -11.95 7.37 12.14
C GLN A 228 -11.87 6.10 11.26
N LEU A 229 -10.87 5.99 10.39
CA LEU A 229 -10.64 4.77 9.61
C LEU A 229 -10.33 3.57 10.50
N VAL A 230 -9.41 3.69 11.46
CA VAL A 230 -9.06 2.60 12.38
C VAL A 230 -10.27 2.19 13.23
N MET A 231 -11.05 3.15 13.73
CA MET A 231 -12.30 2.86 14.45
C MET A 231 -13.31 2.12 13.56
N ALA A 232 -13.46 2.52 12.30
CA ALA A 232 -14.33 1.83 11.35
C ALA A 232 -13.90 0.38 11.12
N LEU A 233 -12.59 0.12 11.01
CA LEU A 233 -12.05 -1.24 10.84
C LEU A 233 -12.29 -2.12 12.07
N ASN A 234 -12.11 -1.55 13.27
CA ASN A 234 -12.26 -2.27 14.52
C ASN A 234 -13.69 -2.80 14.74
N ILE A 235 -14.73 -2.13 14.22
CA ILE A 235 -16.12 -2.64 14.28
C ILE A 235 -16.21 -4.10 13.80
N LYS A 236 -15.55 -4.47 12.70
CA LYS A 236 -15.60 -5.86 12.19
C LYS A 236 -14.66 -6.79 12.96
N LEU A 237 -13.49 -6.28 13.33
CA LEU A 237 -12.47 -7.07 14.04
C LEU A 237 -12.99 -7.50 15.42
N ASP A 238 -13.70 -6.61 16.11
CA ASP A 238 -14.23 -6.84 17.45
C ASP A 238 -15.51 -7.69 17.43
N ALA A 239 -16.37 -7.54 16.42
CA ALA A 239 -17.66 -8.26 16.31
C ALA A 239 -17.55 -9.80 16.29
N ARG A 240 -16.35 -10.38 16.07
CA ARG A 240 -16.13 -11.84 16.12
C ARG A 240 -15.67 -12.37 17.48
N THR A 241 -15.44 -11.52 18.49
CA THR A 241 -15.20 -12.01 19.87
C THR A 241 -16.43 -12.66 20.50
N TYR A 242 -17.62 -12.47 19.93
CA TYR A 242 -18.85 -13.15 20.30
C TYR A 242 -19.25 -14.15 19.20
N HIS A 243 -18.95 -15.44 19.42
CA HIS A 243 -19.14 -16.50 18.43
C HIS A 243 -20.60 -16.83 18.07
N THR A 244 -20.82 -17.11 16.78
CA THR A 244 -21.63 -18.26 16.33
C THR A 244 -20.73 -19.17 15.49
N PRO A 245 -20.83 -20.51 15.63
CA PRO A 245 -19.97 -21.44 14.91
C PRO A 245 -20.40 -21.53 13.44
N SER A 246 -19.68 -20.84 12.56
CA SER A 246 -19.68 -21.14 11.12
C SER A 246 -18.48 -22.02 10.78
N ILE A 247 -18.65 -22.87 9.77
CA ILE A 247 -17.64 -23.82 9.27
C ILE A 247 -16.34 -23.06 8.96
N PRO A 248 -15.15 -23.57 9.35
CA PRO A 248 -13.89 -22.97 8.96
C PRO A 248 -13.75 -22.98 7.43
N HIS A 249 -13.70 -21.80 6.83
CA HIS A 249 -13.35 -21.63 5.42
C HIS A 249 -12.15 -20.69 5.35
N ASP A 250 -11.09 -21.13 4.66
CA ASP A 250 -9.79 -20.44 4.55
C ASP A 250 -9.93 -18.95 4.15
N TYR A 251 -10.96 -18.58 3.38
CA TYR A 251 -11.18 -17.22 2.89
C TYR A 251 -11.73 -16.23 3.92
N ALA A 252 -12.45 -16.73 4.94
CA ALA A 252 -12.93 -15.89 6.05
C ALA A 252 -11.77 -15.39 6.92
N ASP A 253 -10.65 -16.12 6.93
CA ASP A 253 -9.40 -15.73 7.55
C ASP A 253 -8.61 -14.75 6.67
N ASP A 254 -8.64 -14.91 5.34
CA ASP A 254 -7.99 -13.97 4.39
C ASP A 254 -8.60 -12.57 4.38
N ASN A 255 -9.94 -12.42 4.44
CA ASN A 255 -10.54 -11.09 4.54
C ASN A 255 -10.17 -10.39 5.86
N ASN A 256 -10.06 -11.17 6.94
CA ASN A 256 -9.65 -10.66 8.25
C ASN A 256 -8.17 -10.27 8.26
N SER A 257 -7.29 -11.08 7.66
CA SER A 257 -5.87 -10.75 7.50
C SER A 257 -5.70 -9.47 6.69
N GLY A 258 -6.49 -9.28 5.62
CA GLY A 258 -6.53 -8.05 4.83
C GLY A 258 -6.97 -6.80 5.62
N LEU A 259 -7.99 -6.91 6.47
CA LEU A 259 -8.44 -5.80 7.32
C LEU A 259 -7.45 -5.49 8.45
N LYS A 260 -6.82 -6.52 9.04
CA LYS A 260 -5.73 -6.35 10.01
C LYS A 260 -4.55 -5.63 9.38
N LEU A 261 -4.14 -6.05 8.18
CA LEU A 261 -3.09 -5.39 7.40
C LEU A 261 -3.44 -3.92 7.12
N LEU A 262 -4.68 -3.63 6.71
CA LEU A 262 -5.12 -2.25 6.48
C LEU A 262 -5.09 -1.42 7.76
N SER A 263 -5.49 -1.99 8.90
CA SER A 263 -5.42 -1.33 10.20
C SER A 263 -3.96 -1.02 10.58
N GLN A 264 -3.05 -1.98 10.40
CA GLN A 264 -1.61 -1.76 10.60
C GLN A 264 -1.06 -0.65 9.70
N LEU A 265 -1.42 -0.65 8.42
CA LEU A 265 -1.02 0.41 7.47
C LEU A 265 -1.58 1.78 7.86
N ALA A 266 -2.83 1.86 8.32
CA ALA A 266 -3.46 3.09 8.78
C ALA A 266 -2.76 3.65 10.04
N LYS A 267 -2.43 2.78 11.00
CA LYS A 267 -1.65 3.14 12.19
C LYS A 267 -0.25 3.61 11.83
N PHE A 268 0.46 2.89 10.95
CA PHE A 268 1.77 3.29 10.47
C PHE A 268 1.74 4.64 9.75
N LYS A 269 0.75 4.86 8.87
CA LYS A 269 0.56 6.14 8.20
C LYS A 269 0.31 7.26 9.20
N ALA A 270 -0.53 7.03 10.21
CA ALA A 270 -0.78 8.00 11.27
C ALA A 270 0.47 8.33 12.09
N PHE A 271 1.29 7.32 12.39
CA PHE A 271 2.58 7.50 13.05
C PHE A 271 3.51 8.39 12.21
N ASN A 272 3.63 8.10 10.91
CA ASN A 272 4.43 8.89 9.99
C ASN A 272 3.99 10.36 9.88
N GLU A 273 2.67 10.59 9.82
CA GLU A 273 2.11 11.94 9.84
C GLU A 273 2.35 12.67 11.18
N SER A 274 2.42 11.93 12.30
CA SER A 274 2.69 12.52 13.62
C SER A 274 4.16 12.93 13.83
N ILE A 275 5.11 12.16 13.30
CA ILE A 275 6.55 12.46 13.35
C ILE A 275 6.89 13.68 12.48
N ASN A 276 6.14 13.87 11.39
CA ASN A 276 6.33 14.96 10.45
C ASN A 276 5.08 15.88 10.47
N PRO A 277 4.87 16.76 11.45
CA PRO A 277 3.67 17.60 11.47
C PRO A 277 3.69 18.63 10.32
N THR A 278 2.68 18.60 9.44
CA THR A 278 2.57 19.41 8.22
C THR A 278 2.11 20.86 8.48
N THR A 279 1.68 21.18 9.70
CA THR A 279 1.18 22.48 10.13
C THR A 279 1.25 22.54 11.66
N GLY A 280 1.37 23.74 12.24
CA GLY A 280 1.52 23.98 13.69
C GLY A 280 0.34 23.56 14.58
N SER A 281 -0.36 22.47 14.28
CA SER A 281 -1.31 21.79 15.15
C SER A 281 -0.55 21.05 16.26
N LEU A 282 -0.07 21.84 17.22
CA LEU A 282 0.76 21.43 18.37
C LEU A 282 0.01 20.73 19.51
N THR A 283 -1.18 20.20 19.28
CA THR A 283 -1.91 19.46 20.32
C THR A 283 -1.94 17.98 19.95
N TRP A 284 -0.91 17.25 20.40
CA TRP A 284 -1.01 15.80 20.52
C TRP A 284 -2.20 15.47 21.40
N ASP A 285 -3.25 14.92 20.81
CA ASP A 285 -4.39 14.41 21.56
C ASP A 285 -4.08 12.99 22.03
N GLU A 286 -3.90 12.83 23.34
CA GLU A 286 -3.59 11.56 23.99
C GLU A 286 -4.68 10.50 23.70
N ALA A 287 -5.94 10.92 23.52
CA ALA A 287 -7.02 10.00 23.12
C ALA A 287 -6.80 9.45 21.70
N THR A 288 -6.41 10.31 20.76
CA THR A 288 -6.07 9.91 19.38
C THR A 288 -4.81 9.04 19.33
N GLY A 289 -3.78 9.36 20.12
CA GLY A 289 -2.57 8.55 20.27
C GLY A 289 -2.86 7.13 20.79
N ASN A 290 -3.73 7.03 21.81
CA ASN A 290 -4.16 5.74 22.37
C ASN A 290 -5.00 4.92 21.38
N ALA A 291 -5.96 5.56 20.69
CA ALA A 291 -6.83 4.89 19.72
C ALA A 291 -6.04 4.30 18.53
N LEU A 292 -4.99 4.99 18.11
CA LEU A 292 -4.12 4.57 17.01
C LEU A 292 -2.93 3.71 17.48
N SER A 293 -2.78 3.49 18.80
CA SER A 293 -1.68 2.73 19.40
C SER A 293 -0.30 3.28 19.00
N LEU A 294 -0.16 4.61 18.89
CA LEU A 294 1.02 5.28 18.33
C LEU A 294 2.18 5.49 19.33
N GLY A 295 2.01 5.02 20.57
CA GLY A 295 2.97 5.31 21.65
C GLY A 295 3.13 6.81 21.88
N ARG A 296 4.37 7.22 22.14
CA ARG A 296 4.77 8.64 22.23
C ARG A 296 5.85 8.90 21.18
N PRO A 297 5.47 9.36 19.97
CA PRO A 297 6.39 9.44 18.84
C PRO A 297 7.64 10.29 19.11
N ASN A 298 7.52 11.35 19.92
CA ASN A 298 8.66 12.20 20.29
C ASN A 298 9.61 11.52 21.29
N ASP A 299 9.08 10.73 22.22
CA ASP A 299 9.89 10.02 23.21
C ASP A 299 10.64 8.86 22.54
N GLU A 300 9.94 8.11 21.67
CA GLU A 300 10.55 7.05 20.85
C GLU A 300 11.68 7.60 19.99
N ARG A 301 11.45 8.72 19.30
CA ARG A 301 12.45 9.39 18.47
C ARG A 301 13.75 9.72 19.21
N MET A 302 13.67 10.13 20.47
CA MET A 302 14.84 10.50 21.28
C MET A 302 15.49 9.29 21.97
N SER A 303 14.75 8.20 22.17
CA SER A 303 15.23 7.00 22.88
C SER A 303 16.07 6.04 22.02
N LEU A 304 16.10 6.24 20.70
CA LEU A 304 16.75 5.33 19.74
C LEU A 304 18.23 5.63 19.48
N GLU A 305 18.81 6.59 20.21
CA GLU A 305 20.24 6.86 20.14
C GLU A 305 21.01 5.82 20.95
N ILE A 306 21.86 5.05 20.28
CA ILE A 306 22.67 3.99 20.85
C ILE A 306 24.07 4.54 21.14
N ALA A 307 24.60 4.24 22.33
CA ALA A 307 25.99 4.56 22.64
C ALA A 307 26.93 3.73 21.76
N LYS A 308 27.92 4.37 21.12
CA LYS A 308 28.90 3.69 20.26
C LYS A 308 29.60 2.52 20.96
N SER A 309 29.87 2.65 22.26
CA SER A 309 30.46 1.60 23.11
C SER A 309 29.61 0.33 23.27
N SER A 310 28.31 0.39 22.94
CA SER A 310 27.41 -0.78 22.94
C SER A 310 27.47 -1.58 21.65
N ILE A 311 28.22 -1.11 20.64
CA ILE A 311 28.35 -1.74 19.32
C ILE A 311 29.76 -2.28 19.14
N GLN A 312 29.87 -3.58 18.91
CA GLN A 312 31.11 -4.24 18.54
C GLN A 312 31.07 -4.62 17.05
N LEU A 313 31.86 -3.92 16.22
CA LEU A 313 31.99 -4.24 14.80
C LEU A 313 32.74 -5.56 14.63
N ALA A 314 32.30 -6.41 13.69
CA ALA A 314 33.07 -7.58 13.31
C ALA A 314 34.35 -7.14 12.56
N LEU A 315 35.52 -7.63 12.96
CA LEU A 315 36.77 -7.39 12.26
C LEU A 315 36.73 -8.18 10.94
N GLU A 316 36.72 -7.49 9.79
CA GLU A 316 36.78 -8.15 8.49
C GLU A 316 38.19 -8.72 8.25
N GLU A 317 38.35 -10.04 8.42
CA GLU A 317 39.40 -10.78 7.73
C GLU A 317 38.93 -10.98 6.27
N ASP A 318 39.58 -10.29 5.33
CA ASP A 318 39.54 -10.50 3.86
C ASP A 318 38.42 -9.87 2.99
N SER A 319 38.05 -8.59 3.19
CA SER A 319 37.56 -7.76 2.08
C SER A 319 38.08 -6.32 2.12
N ILE A 320 38.93 -6.00 1.16
CA ILE A 320 39.44 -4.64 0.89
C ILE A 320 38.34 -3.85 0.17
N ASP A 321 37.30 -3.43 0.89
CA ASP A 321 36.40 -2.38 0.40
C ASP A 321 36.10 -1.40 1.53
N GLY A 322 36.96 -0.37 1.66
CA GLY A 322 36.79 0.71 2.65
C GLY A 322 35.47 1.48 2.50
N ASP A 323 34.74 1.28 1.39
CA ASP A 323 33.44 1.87 1.07
C ASP A 323 32.24 0.96 1.42
N ALA A 324 32.42 -0.07 2.26
CA ALA A 324 31.35 -1.01 2.59
C ALA A 324 30.14 -0.31 3.26
N ILE A 325 29.10 -0.05 2.46
CA ILE A 325 27.81 0.56 2.88
C ILE A 325 27.15 -0.22 4.04
N ARG A 326 27.47 -1.51 4.20
CA ARG A 326 26.94 -2.36 5.26
C ARG A 326 28.04 -3.18 5.91
N CYS A 327 27.96 -3.33 7.23
CA CYS A 327 28.83 -4.24 7.97
C CYS A 327 28.08 -5.03 9.05
N GLU A 328 28.71 -6.09 9.53
CA GLU A 328 28.19 -6.89 10.64
C GLU A 328 28.67 -6.36 11.98
N ALA A 329 27.80 -6.44 12.98
CA ALA A 329 28.14 -6.06 14.33
C ALA A 329 27.36 -6.87 15.36
N THR A 330 27.78 -6.76 16.61
CA THR A 330 27.05 -7.24 17.78
C THR A 330 26.60 -6.04 18.59
N TYR A 331 25.32 -6.02 18.96
CA TYR A 331 24.75 -5.00 19.82
C TYR A 331 24.52 -5.56 21.22
N SER A 332 25.23 -5.01 22.20
CA SER A 332 25.12 -5.39 23.60
C SER A 332 24.15 -4.46 24.33
N HIS A 333 23.00 -4.98 24.74
CA HIS A 333 22.00 -4.24 25.52
C HIS A 333 21.34 -5.12 26.59
N ASP A 334 21.07 -4.58 27.76
CA ASP A 334 20.40 -5.29 28.88
C ASP A 334 21.03 -6.65 29.25
N GLY A 335 22.33 -6.83 29.00
CA GLY A 335 23.05 -8.09 29.20
C GLY A 335 22.81 -9.16 28.13
N ILE A 336 22.24 -8.78 27.00
CA ILE A 336 22.01 -9.60 25.80
C ILE A 336 22.89 -9.06 24.67
N ASP A 337 23.64 -9.96 24.04
CA ASP A 337 24.38 -9.67 22.82
C ASP A 337 23.56 -10.16 21.61
N GLU A 338 22.96 -9.23 20.88
CA GLU A 338 22.15 -9.54 19.69
C GLU A 338 22.97 -9.30 18.41
N PRO A 339 23.01 -10.25 17.45
CA PRO A 339 23.69 -10.06 16.18
C PRO A 339 22.89 -9.09 15.30
N VAL A 340 23.57 -8.05 14.82
CA VAL A 340 22.98 -6.96 14.05
C VAL A 340 23.76 -6.72 12.77
N TRP A 341 23.19 -5.90 11.89
CA TRP A 341 23.93 -5.34 10.77
C TRP A 341 23.70 -3.83 10.73
N ILE A 342 24.72 -3.12 10.28
CA ILE A 342 24.75 -1.66 10.28
C ILE A 342 24.72 -1.19 8.84
N GLU A 343 23.87 -0.21 8.55
CA GLU A 343 23.90 0.55 7.30
C GLU A 343 24.52 1.92 7.59
N TRP A 344 25.58 2.25 6.86
CA TRP A 344 26.32 3.49 7.04
C TRP A 344 25.77 4.61 6.17
N LYS A 345 25.50 5.74 6.80
CA LYS A 345 25.15 6.99 6.14
C LYS A 345 26.26 8.02 6.33
N GLU A 346 26.98 8.31 5.26
CA GLU A 346 27.96 9.39 5.23
C GLU A 346 27.29 10.77 5.34
N TYR A 347 27.99 11.71 5.96
CA TYR A 347 27.58 13.10 6.02
C TYR A 347 28.75 14.06 5.92
N ASP A 348 28.50 15.23 5.32
CA ASP A 348 29.49 16.30 5.24
C ASP A 348 29.72 16.92 6.62
N CYS A 349 30.96 16.81 7.11
CA CYS A 349 31.42 17.53 8.29
C CYS A 349 32.14 18.82 7.90
N THR A 350 31.80 19.93 8.56
CA THR A 350 32.67 21.11 8.53
C THR A 350 33.99 20.79 9.24
N PRO A 351 35.14 21.25 8.73
CA PRO A 351 36.43 20.98 9.36
C PRO A 351 36.43 21.40 10.84
N GLY A 352 36.69 20.45 11.75
CA GLY A 352 36.70 20.67 13.20
C GLY A 352 35.36 20.43 13.93
N ALA A 353 34.31 20.01 13.23
CA ALA A 353 33.07 19.56 13.88
C ALA A 353 33.25 18.18 14.52
N THR A 354 32.71 18.03 15.73
CA THR A 354 32.70 16.78 16.50
C THR A 354 31.36 16.04 16.44
N SER A 355 30.39 16.56 15.68
CA SER A 355 29.04 16.02 15.59
C SER A 355 28.36 16.43 14.27
N PRO A 356 27.40 15.63 13.76
CA PRO A 356 26.58 15.97 12.60
C PRO A 356 25.75 17.24 12.82
N SER A 357 25.33 17.89 11.73
CA SER A 357 24.44 19.05 11.82
C SER A 357 23.08 18.67 12.44
N PRO A 358 22.41 19.56 13.20
CA PRO A 358 21.13 19.26 13.83
C PRO A 358 20.03 18.81 12.86
N LEU A 359 20.09 19.26 11.61
CA LEU A 359 19.15 18.85 10.56
C LEU A 359 19.34 17.38 10.13
N ILE A 360 20.58 16.90 10.11
CA ILE A 360 20.89 15.50 9.76
C ILE A 360 20.45 14.60 10.91
N VAL A 361 20.75 14.99 12.14
CA VAL A 361 20.30 14.27 13.35
C VAL A 361 18.78 14.16 13.39
N ASP A 362 18.05 15.27 13.20
CA ASP A 362 16.58 15.26 13.17
C ASP A 362 16.03 14.31 12.10
N ARG A 363 16.63 14.27 10.91
CA ARG A 363 16.22 13.35 9.84
C ARG A 363 16.48 11.88 10.19
N VAL A 364 17.67 11.57 10.69
CA VAL A 364 18.03 10.21 11.11
C VAL A 364 17.15 9.74 12.24
N GLN A 365 16.90 10.58 13.23
CA GLN A 365 15.99 10.30 14.35
C GLN A 365 14.58 9.96 13.87
N LYS A 366 14.02 10.76 12.96
CA LYS A 366 12.70 10.50 12.35
C LYS A 366 12.70 9.18 11.59
N LEU A 367 13.75 8.91 10.82
CA LEU A 367 13.88 7.68 10.06
C LEU A 367 14.00 6.45 10.97
N ALA A 368 14.85 6.51 11.99
CA ALA A 368 15.03 5.46 12.97
C ALA A 368 13.71 5.15 13.70
N ALA A 369 12.97 6.18 14.12
CA ALA A 369 11.65 6.01 14.74
C ALA A 369 10.65 5.32 13.80
N LEU A 370 10.59 5.73 12.53
CA LEU A 370 9.73 5.09 11.51
C LEU A 370 10.10 3.62 11.29
N LEU A 371 11.40 3.32 11.19
CA LEU A 371 11.90 1.95 10.99
C LEU A 371 11.80 1.09 12.26
N HIS A 372 11.75 1.71 13.44
CA HIS A 372 11.61 1.03 14.73
C HIS A 372 10.15 0.68 15.05
N HIS A 373 9.22 1.62 14.84
CA HIS A 373 7.80 1.51 15.23
C HIS A 373 7.15 0.17 14.89
N GLU A 374 6.30 -0.33 15.78
CA GLU A 374 5.55 -1.58 15.63
C GLU A 374 4.05 -1.37 15.88
N PRO A 375 3.16 -2.12 15.20
CA PRO A 375 3.43 -3.19 14.24
C PRO A 375 3.77 -2.67 12.83
N LYS A 376 4.82 -3.24 12.21
CA LYS A 376 5.11 -3.05 10.78
C LYS A 376 4.45 -4.17 9.96
N PRO A 377 3.76 -3.85 8.86
CA PRO A 377 3.33 -4.87 7.90
C PRO A 377 4.52 -5.69 7.39
N GLU A 378 4.45 -7.02 7.46
CA GLU A 378 5.47 -7.91 6.87
C GLU A 378 5.66 -7.63 5.38
N ALA A 379 4.60 -7.20 4.71
CA ALA A 379 4.60 -6.84 3.30
C ALA A 379 5.50 -5.65 2.97
N PHE A 380 5.91 -4.83 3.95
CA PHE A 380 6.93 -3.80 3.74
C PHE A 380 8.29 -4.41 3.42
N ARG A 381 8.58 -5.64 3.87
CA ARG A 381 9.91 -6.26 3.70
C ARG A 381 11.04 -5.37 4.23
N VAL A 382 10.78 -4.62 5.30
CA VAL A 382 11.76 -3.69 5.89
C VAL A 382 12.35 -4.32 7.16
N PRO A 383 13.67 -4.33 7.33
CA PRO A 383 14.31 -4.81 8.55
C PRO A 383 13.89 -3.95 9.76
N HIS A 384 13.78 -4.57 10.93
CA HIS A 384 13.46 -3.84 12.15
C HIS A 384 14.69 -3.05 12.62
N CYS A 385 14.56 -1.72 12.75
CA CYS A 385 15.62 -0.85 13.25
C CYS A 385 15.62 -0.83 14.78
N LEU A 386 16.80 -1.00 15.37
CA LEU A 386 17.02 -0.96 16.83
C LEU A 386 17.44 0.44 17.30
N GLY A 387 18.04 1.23 16.41
CA GLY A 387 18.46 2.59 16.72
C GLY A 387 19.53 3.10 15.76
N TYR A 388 20.18 4.18 16.13
CA TYR A 388 21.27 4.78 15.39
C TYR A 388 22.39 5.24 16.33
N PHE A 389 23.61 5.38 15.81
CA PHE A 389 24.73 5.96 16.55
C PHE A 389 25.61 6.80 15.61
N ASP A 390 26.31 7.79 16.16
CA ASP A 390 27.28 8.60 15.42
C ASP A 390 28.69 8.03 15.57
N ASN A 391 29.36 7.75 14.44
CA ASN A 391 30.70 7.18 14.45
C ASN A 391 31.76 8.20 14.93
N LEU A 392 31.52 9.50 14.76
CA LEU A 392 32.48 10.55 15.15
C LEU A 392 32.52 10.83 16.65
N THR A 393 31.51 10.38 17.40
CA THR A 393 31.44 10.64 18.83
C THR A 393 32.55 9.86 19.54
N SER A 394 33.69 10.53 19.74
CA SER A 394 34.81 10.04 20.54
C SER A 394 34.47 10.25 22.01
N GLU A 395 34.32 9.17 22.77
CA GLU A 395 34.08 9.29 24.21
C GLU A 395 35.28 10.00 24.86
N LEU A 396 35.03 11.10 25.58
CA LEU A 396 36.03 11.93 26.26
C LEU A 396 36.93 11.18 27.28
N ASN A 397 36.76 9.86 27.44
CA ASN A 397 37.43 9.03 28.44
C ASN A 397 38.12 7.78 27.87
N SER A 398 38.27 7.63 26.55
CA SER A 398 39.17 6.58 26.04
C SER A 398 40.61 6.93 26.46
N PRO A 399 41.28 6.09 27.28
CA PRO A 399 42.69 6.31 27.57
C PRO A 399 43.41 6.25 26.23
N SER A 400 44.22 7.26 25.94
CA SER A 400 45.07 7.32 24.76
C SER A 400 45.83 6.00 24.59
N SER A 401 45.32 5.12 23.73
CA SER A 401 46.11 4.06 23.14
C SER A 401 47.03 4.77 22.16
N ASP A 402 48.31 4.86 22.51
CA ASP A 402 49.40 5.41 21.70
C ASP A 402 49.69 4.53 20.45
N SER A 403 48.66 3.98 19.80
CA SER A 403 48.75 3.30 18.51
C SER A 403 48.67 4.36 17.41
N GLU A 404 49.83 4.72 16.85
CA GLU A 404 49.99 5.67 15.72
C GLU A 404 49.34 5.20 14.38
N GLU A 405 48.44 4.21 14.41
CA GLU A 405 47.86 3.53 13.23
C GLU A 405 46.33 3.59 13.16
N ASP A 406 45.62 4.16 14.15
CA ASP A 406 44.16 4.25 14.08
C ASP A 406 43.74 5.40 13.14
N GLU A 407 43.26 5.05 11.94
CA GLU A 407 42.65 6.02 11.01
C GLU A 407 41.55 6.83 11.74
N PRO A 408 41.49 8.16 11.55
CA PRO A 408 40.48 8.97 12.22
C PRO A 408 39.08 8.47 11.85
N PRO A 409 38.15 8.37 12.82
CA PRO A 409 36.81 7.85 12.53
C PRO A 409 36.15 8.68 11.44
N GLU A 410 35.54 8.01 10.48
CA GLU A 410 34.84 8.67 9.37
C GLU A 410 33.54 9.33 9.82
N ALA A 411 33.18 10.42 9.13
CA ALA A 411 31.95 11.18 9.29
C ALA A 411 30.72 10.40 8.78
N ARG A 412 30.30 9.39 9.54
CA ARG A 412 29.18 8.51 9.19
C ARG A 412 28.30 8.18 10.38
N ILE A 413 27.01 8.01 10.12
CA ILE A 413 26.01 7.55 11.09
C ILE A 413 25.73 6.08 10.78
N GLY A 414 25.78 5.23 11.81
CA GLY A 414 25.40 3.84 11.70
C GLY A 414 23.94 3.64 12.09
N ILE A 415 23.11 3.13 11.18
CA ILE A 415 21.74 2.70 11.47
C ILE A 415 21.78 1.20 11.79
N VAL A 416 21.29 0.81 12.96
CA VAL A 416 21.41 -0.56 13.48
C VAL A 416 20.13 -1.35 13.20
N PHE A 417 20.26 -2.43 12.44
CA PHE A 417 19.16 -3.30 12.08
C PHE A 417 19.28 -4.69 12.72
N ARG A 418 18.15 -5.20 13.21
CA ARG A 418 18.03 -6.57 13.70
C ARG A 418 18.18 -7.57 12.55
N LYS A 419 18.96 -8.62 12.76
CA LYS A 419 19.01 -9.77 11.84
C LYS A 419 17.82 -10.70 12.04
N PRO A 420 17.34 -11.38 10.98
CA PRO A 420 16.30 -12.39 11.13
C PRO A 420 16.75 -13.52 12.06
N GLN A 421 15.85 -13.99 12.93
CA GLN A 421 16.15 -15.06 13.88
C GLN A 421 16.62 -16.34 13.16
N SER A 422 17.63 -17.01 13.72
CA SER A 422 18.22 -18.27 13.20
C SER A 422 19.12 -18.13 11.96
N ILE A 423 19.48 -16.91 11.55
CA ILE A 423 20.41 -16.70 10.43
C ILE A 423 21.72 -16.07 10.93
N GLU A 424 22.82 -16.81 10.75
CA GLU A 424 24.18 -16.36 11.10
C GLU A 424 24.95 -15.75 9.91
N THR A 425 24.40 -15.86 8.70
CA THR A 425 25.09 -15.43 7.48
C THR A 425 25.03 -13.92 7.28
N SER A 426 26.05 -13.37 6.62
CA SER A 426 26.14 -11.94 6.34
C SER A 426 25.12 -11.43 5.31
N PRO A 427 24.63 -10.19 5.47
CA PRO A 427 23.69 -9.60 4.53
C PRO A 427 24.33 -9.48 3.14
N THR A 428 23.71 -10.11 2.14
CA THR A 428 24.18 -10.09 0.75
C THR A 428 23.15 -9.37 -0.13
N SER A 429 23.60 -8.35 -0.86
CA SER A 429 22.74 -7.59 -1.77
C SER A 429 22.44 -8.37 -3.07
N LEU A 430 21.32 -8.06 -3.73
CA LEU A 430 20.93 -8.68 -5.00
C LEU A 430 22.01 -8.50 -6.08
N ILE A 431 22.66 -7.34 -6.10
CA ILE A 431 23.76 -7.08 -7.05
C ILE A 431 24.97 -8.01 -6.80
N GLN A 432 25.30 -8.32 -5.55
CA GLN A 432 26.33 -9.32 -5.22
C GLN A 432 25.90 -10.74 -5.60
N LEU A 433 24.60 -11.06 -5.45
CA LEU A 433 24.05 -12.36 -5.87
C LEU A 433 24.13 -12.59 -7.38
N PHE A 434 24.12 -11.55 -8.22
CA PHE A 434 24.31 -11.71 -9.67
C PHE A 434 25.66 -12.35 -10.01
N SER A 435 26.71 -12.00 -9.26
CA SER A 435 28.06 -12.53 -9.46
C SER A 435 28.30 -13.85 -8.72
N ASN A 436 27.73 -13.97 -7.52
CA ASN A 436 28.06 -15.05 -6.59
C ASN A 436 27.13 -16.28 -6.71
N CYS A 437 25.95 -16.11 -7.30
CA CYS A 437 24.95 -17.17 -7.43
C CYS A 437 24.57 -17.44 -8.89
N PRO A 438 24.32 -18.71 -9.25
CA PRO A 438 23.81 -19.05 -10.57
C PRO A 438 22.41 -18.43 -10.77
N LYS A 439 22.08 -18.12 -12.03
CA LYS A 439 20.78 -17.59 -12.43
C LYS A 439 19.63 -18.45 -11.88
N PRO A 440 18.74 -17.90 -11.03
CA PRO A 440 17.63 -18.64 -10.46
C PRO A 440 16.58 -19.02 -11.50
N ARG A 441 15.70 -19.94 -11.11
CA ARG A 441 14.56 -20.34 -11.95
C ARG A 441 13.67 -19.15 -12.20
N ILE A 442 13.02 -19.13 -13.35
CA ILE A 442 12.05 -18.09 -13.71
C ILE A 442 10.93 -17.95 -12.65
N THR A 443 10.47 -19.06 -12.06
CA THR A 443 9.50 -19.05 -10.96
C THR A 443 9.96 -18.23 -9.77
N ASP A 444 11.24 -18.36 -9.40
CA ASP A 444 11.80 -17.71 -8.22
C ASP A 444 12.01 -16.21 -8.48
N ARG A 445 12.44 -15.87 -9.69
CA ARG A 445 12.58 -14.48 -10.15
C ARG A 445 11.23 -13.76 -10.20
N ILE A 446 10.18 -14.42 -10.66
CA ILE A 446 8.81 -13.87 -10.68
C ILE A 446 8.28 -13.70 -9.26
N LYS A 447 8.51 -14.67 -8.37
CA LYS A 447 8.15 -14.53 -6.95
C LYS A 447 8.83 -13.32 -6.31
N LEU A 448 10.13 -13.14 -6.56
CA LEU A 448 10.87 -11.97 -6.08
C LEU A 448 10.32 -10.67 -6.65
N ALA A 449 10.06 -10.61 -7.96
CA ALA A 449 9.44 -9.45 -8.61
C ALA A 449 8.06 -9.10 -8.00
N HIS A 450 7.23 -10.11 -7.73
CA HIS A 450 5.95 -9.93 -7.09
C HIS A 450 6.08 -9.46 -5.62
N ALA A 451 7.05 -9.98 -4.86
CA ALA A 451 7.32 -9.52 -3.49
C ALA A 451 7.78 -8.06 -3.45
N LEU A 452 8.69 -7.67 -4.35
CA LEU A 452 9.22 -6.31 -4.48
C LEU A 452 8.17 -5.30 -4.92
N SER A 453 7.32 -5.68 -5.89
CA SER A 453 6.21 -4.80 -6.32
C SER A 453 5.16 -4.60 -5.22
N ASN A 454 4.85 -5.63 -4.43
CA ASN A 454 4.00 -5.50 -3.24
C ASN A 454 4.63 -4.57 -2.20
N CYS A 455 5.92 -4.76 -1.88
CA CYS A 455 6.67 -3.88 -0.99
C CYS A 455 6.52 -2.41 -1.41
N LEU A 456 6.76 -2.12 -2.69
CA LEU A 456 6.64 -0.76 -3.22
C LEU A 456 5.20 -0.21 -3.14
N LEU A 457 4.20 -1.03 -3.48
CA LEU A 457 2.78 -0.67 -3.38
C LEU A 457 2.41 -0.27 -1.95
N TYR A 458 2.86 -1.02 -0.94
CA TYR A 458 2.53 -0.76 0.45
C TYR A 458 3.25 0.47 1.01
N LEU A 459 4.52 0.69 0.66
CA LEU A 459 5.23 1.94 0.98
C LEU A 459 4.48 3.15 0.40
N HIS A 460 4.07 3.08 -0.86
CA HIS A 460 3.29 4.14 -1.52
C HIS A 460 1.87 4.31 -0.95
N SER A 461 1.29 3.28 -0.33
CA SER A 461 -0.02 3.33 0.33
C SER A 461 0.03 4.16 1.62
N VAL A 462 1.17 4.17 2.32
CA VAL A 462 1.42 4.98 3.53
C VAL A 462 2.18 6.28 3.23
N ASN A 463 2.25 6.67 1.96
CA ASN A 463 2.97 7.87 1.50
C ASN A 463 4.45 7.90 1.91
N TRP A 464 5.13 6.76 1.85
CA TRP A 464 6.57 6.66 2.05
C TRP A 464 7.27 6.42 0.72
N LEU A 465 8.15 7.34 0.32
CA LEU A 465 9.00 7.23 -0.88
C LEU A 465 10.34 6.63 -0.49
N HIS A 466 10.81 5.65 -1.27
CA HIS A 466 12.06 4.97 -0.98
C HIS A 466 13.27 5.74 -1.51
N LYS A 467 13.20 6.22 -2.77
CA LYS A 467 14.19 7.07 -3.43
C LYS A 467 15.58 6.46 -3.67
N GLY A 468 15.85 5.29 -3.09
CA GLY A 468 17.01 4.45 -3.35
C GLY A 468 16.64 3.04 -3.83
N PHE A 469 15.54 2.85 -4.58
CA PHE A 469 15.12 1.51 -4.96
C PHE A 469 16.05 0.92 -6.05
N ARG A 470 16.95 0.00 -5.69
CA ARG A 470 17.98 -0.58 -6.58
C ARG A 470 18.45 -1.95 -6.09
N SER A 471 19.12 -2.72 -6.95
CA SER A 471 19.62 -4.06 -6.59
C SER A 471 20.64 -4.08 -5.44
N HIS A 472 21.38 -2.98 -5.22
CA HIS A 472 22.24 -2.88 -4.04
C HIS A 472 21.47 -2.81 -2.72
N ASN A 473 20.21 -2.37 -2.76
CA ASN A 473 19.35 -2.11 -1.59
C ASN A 473 18.33 -3.23 -1.34
N ILE A 474 18.46 -4.32 -2.09
CA ILE A 474 17.66 -5.53 -1.91
C ILE A 474 18.58 -6.56 -1.28
N VAL A 475 18.33 -6.90 -0.02
CA VAL A 475 19.21 -7.70 0.84
C VAL A 475 18.59 -9.07 1.12
N PHE A 476 19.46 -10.08 1.12
CA PHE A 476 19.15 -11.47 1.46
C PHE A 476 20.17 -11.98 2.48
N PHE A 477 19.85 -13.11 3.09
CA PHE A 477 20.74 -13.83 3.99
C PHE A 477 20.94 -15.27 3.47
N PRO A 478 21.84 -15.47 2.49
CA PRO A 478 22.05 -16.77 1.85
C PRO A 478 22.73 -17.77 2.79
N VAL A 479 22.14 -18.96 2.94
CA VAL A 479 22.73 -20.02 3.77
C VAL A 479 23.65 -20.90 2.92
N THR A 480 24.87 -21.15 3.40
CA THR A 480 25.78 -22.08 2.75
C THR A 480 25.28 -23.51 2.95
N SER A 481 25.05 -24.24 1.86
CA SER A 481 24.68 -25.65 1.90
C SER A 481 25.73 -26.49 2.63
N ASN A 482 25.33 -27.62 3.23
CA ASN A 482 26.20 -28.56 3.94
C ASN A 482 27.43 -29.01 3.12
N ASP A 483 27.34 -28.98 1.79
CA ASP A 483 28.44 -29.33 0.89
C ASP A 483 29.48 -28.21 0.70
N GLY A 484 29.28 -27.03 1.31
CA GLY A 484 30.16 -25.86 1.23
C GLY A 484 30.24 -25.18 -0.14
N LYS A 485 29.54 -25.70 -1.16
CA LYS A 485 29.69 -25.31 -2.58
C LYS A 485 28.57 -24.47 -3.16
N ARG A 486 27.42 -24.37 -2.48
CA ARG A 486 26.23 -23.68 -3.01
C ARG A 486 25.63 -22.81 -1.92
N GLN A 487 25.41 -21.54 -2.25
CA GLN A 487 24.55 -20.66 -1.47
C GLN A 487 23.09 -20.95 -1.81
N ILE A 488 22.29 -21.18 -0.77
CA ILE A 488 20.84 -21.36 -0.87
C ILE A 488 20.20 -20.05 -0.44
N VAL A 489 19.56 -19.38 -1.40
CA VAL A 489 18.84 -18.12 -1.15
C VAL A 489 17.37 -18.43 -0.91
N ASN A 490 16.83 -17.97 0.22
CA ASN A 490 15.40 -17.97 0.45
C ASN A 490 14.78 -16.67 -0.08
N TRP A 491 14.12 -16.75 -1.24
CA TRP A 491 13.52 -15.59 -1.91
C TRP A 491 12.35 -14.97 -1.13
N ASP A 492 11.75 -15.72 -0.19
CA ASP A 492 10.68 -15.21 0.66
C ASP A 492 11.23 -14.33 1.81
N GLN A 493 12.55 -14.36 2.06
CA GLN A 493 13.25 -13.53 3.05
C GLN A 493 14.05 -12.41 2.36
N VAL A 494 13.37 -11.69 1.46
CA VAL A 494 13.90 -10.46 0.87
C VAL A 494 13.65 -9.28 1.81
N TYR A 495 14.66 -8.43 1.95
CA TYR A 495 14.57 -7.19 2.71
C TYR A 495 14.96 -5.99 1.84
N LEU A 496 14.18 -4.92 1.89
CA LEU A 496 14.52 -3.64 1.30
C LEU A 496 15.26 -2.81 2.35
N SER A 497 16.37 -2.19 1.96
CA SER A 497 17.16 -1.26 2.79
C SER A 497 17.64 -0.06 1.96
N GLY A 498 18.58 0.75 2.46
CA GLY A 498 19.02 1.97 1.78
C GLY A 498 17.98 3.09 1.92
N PHE A 499 17.47 3.25 3.14
CA PHE A 499 16.48 4.27 3.48
C PHE A 499 17.11 5.66 3.71
N ASP A 500 18.39 5.83 3.40
CA ASP A 500 19.16 7.06 3.64
C ASP A 500 18.51 8.33 3.05
N PHE A 501 17.73 8.16 1.99
CA PHE A 501 17.02 9.22 1.28
C PHE A 501 15.50 9.04 1.31
N ALA A 502 15.00 8.03 2.01
CA ALA A 502 13.59 7.73 2.10
C ALA A 502 12.86 8.76 2.95
N ARG A 503 11.64 9.12 2.56
CA ARG A 503 10.91 10.22 3.19
C ARG A 503 9.41 10.21 2.89
N PRO A 504 8.59 10.93 3.67
CA PRO A 504 7.19 11.15 3.33
C PRO A 504 7.00 11.79 1.95
N ALA A 505 5.94 11.39 1.24
CA ALA A 505 5.60 11.91 -0.09
C ALA A 505 4.95 13.31 -0.01
N ARG A 506 5.75 14.35 0.30
CA ARG A 506 5.25 15.72 0.50
C ARG A 506 5.98 16.76 -0.34
N LYS A 507 5.27 17.85 -0.65
CA LYS A 507 5.72 18.93 -1.54
C LYS A 507 6.70 19.90 -0.88
N ASP A 508 6.59 20.06 0.44
CA ASP A 508 7.41 20.95 1.28
C ASP A 508 8.72 20.32 1.75
N GLU A 509 8.90 19.01 1.55
CA GLU A 509 10.13 18.32 1.95
C GLU A 509 11.27 18.55 0.95
N THR A 510 12.44 18.94 1.47
CA THR A 510 13.65 19.14 0.68
C THR A 510 14.23 17.80 0.18
N THR A 511 14.44 17.70 -1.13
CA THR A 511 14.96 16.48 -1.76
C THR A 511 16.47 16.39 -1.53
N GLU A 512 16.90 15.62 -0.52
CA GLU A 512 18.32 15.30 -0.31
C GLU A 512 18.90 14.62 -1.57
N ILE A 513 20.10 15.00 -2.00
CA ILE A 513 20.69 14.52 -3.25
C ILE A 513 21.56 13.33 -2.89
N PRO A 514 21.23 12.09 -3.30
CA PRO A 514 22.18 11.00 -3.16
C PRO A 514 23.38 11.27 -4.07
N GLY A 515 24.58 10.85 -3.65
CA GLY A 515 25.82 11.06 -4.39
C GLY A 515 25.72 10.77 -5.90
N ASP A 516 26.51 11.50 -6.69
CA ASP A 516 26.45 11.50 -8.17
C ASP A 516 27.14 10.29 -8.83
N GLY A 517 27.25 9.15 -8.13
CA GLY A 517 27.80 7.92 -8.70
C GLY A 517 27.07 7.54 -9.99
N GLU A 518 27.81 7.34 -11.08
CA GLU A 518 27.22 7.04 -12.41
C GLU A 518 26.27 5.84 -12.37
N GLU A 519 26.58 4.84 -11.54
CA GLU A 519 25.77 3.65 -11.30
C GLU A 519 24.43 3.97 -10.61
N HIS A 520 24.43 4.89 -9.64
CA HIS A 520 23.20 5.33 -8.95
C HIS A 520 22.26 6.04 -9.92
N ASN A 521 22.82 6.82 -10.85
CA ASN A 521 22.04 7.55 -11.84
C ASN A 521 21.33 6.64 -12.86
N MET A 522 21.79 5.40 -13.09
CA MET A 522 21.14 4.46 -14.02
C MET A 522 19.75 3.99 -13.55
N TYR A 523 19.51 3.95 -12.24
CA TYR A 523 18.21 3.63 -11.66
C TYR A 523 17.28 4.84 -11.57
N ARG A 524 17.81 6.07 -11.68
CA ARG A 524 17.02 7.30 -11.53
C ARG A 524 16.24 7.61 -12.80
N HIS A 525 15.00 8.05 -12.61
CA HIS A 525 14.17 8.55 -13.70
C HIS A 525 14.88 9.71 -14.44
N PRO A 526 14.82 9.80 -15.77
CA PRO A 526 15.55 10.82 -16.54
C PRO A 526 15.33 12.27 -16.05
N SER A 527 14.11 12.63 -15.63
CA SER A 527 13.78 13.96 -15.08
C SER A 527 14.51 14.29 -13.76
N THR A 528 15.09 13.30 -13.09
CA THR A 528 15.81 13.45 -11.80
C THR A 528 17.32 13.33 -11.92
N GLN A 529 17.85 13.06 -13.12
CA GLN A 529 19.29 12.98 -13.34
C GLN A 529 19.87 14.40 -13.42
N ASN A 530 20.98 14.66 -12.71
CA ASN A 530 21.57 15.99 -12.48
C ASN A 530 22.24 16.63 -13.71
N ILE A 531 21.48 16.94 -14.77
CA ILE A 531 22.07 17.28 -16.08
C ILE A 531 21.53 18.62 -16.67
N GLY A 532 20.87 19.46 -15.88
CA GLY A 532 20.33 20.74 -16.35
C GLY A 532 20.57 21.91 -15.41
N PHE A 533 20.76 23.11 -15.98
CA PHE A 533 20.62 24.39 -15.28
C PHE A 533 19.13 24.76 -15.23
N GLY A 534 18.39 24.19 -14.27
CA GLY A 534 16.97 24.46 -14.08
C GLY A 534 16.47 23.95 -12.72
N PRO A 535 15.31 24.43 -12.23
CA PRO A 535 14.71 23.90 -11.01
C PRO A 535 14.39 22.42 -11.19
N ARG A 536 14.92 21.57 -10.31
CA ARG A 536 14.72 20.12 -10.35
C ARG A 536 13.27 19.78 -9.98
N GLU A 537 12.72 18.76 -10.63
CA GLU A 537 11.43 18.19 -10.22
C GLU A 537 11.54 17.55 -8.84
N SER A 538 10.51 17.73 -8.02
CA SER A 538 10.40 17.05 -6.72
C SER A 538 10.26 15.54 -6.95
N TYR A 539 10.99 14.74 -6.16
CA TYR A 539 10.89 13.28 -6.25
C TYR A 539 9.47 12.81 -5.92
N ARG A 540 8.94 11.86 -6.69
CA ARG A 540 7.54 11.38 -6.65
C ARG A 540 7.44 9.86 -6.81
N LYS A 541 6.24 9.30 -6.59
CA LYS A 541 5.98 7.85 -6.60
C LYS A 541 6.35 7.19 -7.93
N SER A 542 6.05 7.82 -9.07
CA SER A 542 6.41 7.29 -10.39
C SER A 542 7.92 7.08 -10.59
N PHE A 543 8.78 7.80 -9.86
CA PHE A 543 10.22 7.62 -9.95
C PHE A 543 10.72 6.37 -9.22
N ASP A 544 10.09 5.99 -8.09
CA ASP A 544 10.38 4.68 -7.47
C ASP A 544 9.92 3.55 -8.41
N ILE A 545 8.78 3.71 -9.09
CA ILE A 545 8.25 2.71 -10.05
C ILE A 545 9.19 2.54 -11.25
N TYR A 546 9.77 3.63 -11.76
CA TYR A 546 10.82 3.56 -12.79
C TYR A 546 12.02 2.75 -12.30
N SER A 547 12.49 3.04 -11.09
CA SER A 547 13.65 2.37 -10.48
C SER A 547 13.38 0.86 -10.30
N PHE A 548 12.15 0.49 -9.91
CA PHE A 548 11.69 -0.90 -9.88
C PHE A 548 11.69 -1.54 -11.28
N GLY A 549 11.27 -0.82 -12.32
CA GLY A 549 11.34 -1.29 -13.71
C GLY A 549 12.77 -1.65 -14.15
N VAL A 550 13.78 -0.87 -13.71
CA VAL A 550 15.19 -1.18 -13.95
C VAL A 550 15.59 -2.46 -13.22
N VAL A 551 15.21 -2.62 -11.94
CA VAL A 551 15.49 -3.85 -11.18
C VAL A 551 14.84 -5.09 -11.83
N LEU A 552 13.63 -4.95 -12.39
CA LEU A 552 13.01 -6.06 -13.13
C LEU A 552 13.83 -6.50 -14.35
N VAL A 553 14.44 -5.55 -15.07
CA VAL A 553 15.36 -5.86 -16.18
C VAL A 553 16.59 -6.63 -15.66
N GLU A 554 17.15 -6.23 -14.53
CA GLU A 554 18.26 -6.94 -13.90
C GLU A 554 17.87 -8.36 -13.51
N LEU A 555 16.66 -8.57 -12.98
CA LEU A 555 16.12 -9.91 -12.73
C LEU A 555 15.96 -10.72 -14.02
N CYS A 556 15.57 -10.10 -15.15
CA CYS A 556 15.42 -10.79 -16.43
C CYS A 556 16.74 -11.40 -16.91
N PHE A 557 17.82 -10.63 -16.85
CA PHE A 557 19.13 -11.07 -17.35
C PHE A 557 20.01 -11.71 -16.27
N TRP A 558 19.68 -11.51 -14.99
CA TRP A 558 20.51 -11.88 -13.83
C TRP A 558 21.90 -11.24 -13.89
N LYS A 559 21.92 -9.93 -14.16
CA LYS A 559 23.10 -9.09 -14.32
C LYS A 559 22.81 -7.68 -13.83
N SER A 560 23.84 -6.96 -13.41
CA SER A 560 23.69 -5.55 -13.08
C SER A 560 23.32 -4.72 -14.31
N ILE A 561 22.60 -3.61 -14.11
CA ILE A 561 22.26 -2.69 -15.20
C ILE A 561 23.53 -2.13 -15.85
N THR A 562 24.60 -1.92 -15.09
CA THR A 562 25.90 -1.48 -15.59
C THR A 562 26.50 -2.47 -16.61
N GLU A 563 26.43 -3.76 -16.34
CA GLU A 563 26.87 -4.82 -17.27
C GLU A 563 26.01 -4.87 -18.52
N ILE A 564 24.68 -4.88 -18.35
CA ILE A 564 23.71 -4.93 -19.45
C ILE A 564 23.94 -3.74 -20.41
N MET A 565 24.09 -2.53 -19.85
CA MET A 565 24.35 -1.32 -20.63
C MET A 565 25.74 -1.35 -21.29
N THR A 566 26.72 -2.01 -20.69
CA THR A 566 28.06 -2.18 -21.28
C THR A 566 28.05 -3.12 -22.48
N GLU A 567 27.28 -4.21 -22.42
CA GLU A 567 27.13 -5.18 -23.52
C GLU A 567 26.41 -4.56 -24.73
N ILE A 568 25.42 -3.70 -24.47
CA ILE A 568 24.57 -3.11 -25.53
C ILE A 568 25.21 -1.82 -26.07
N SER A 569 25.75 -0.96 -25.21
CA SER A 569 26.26 0.36 -25.59
C SER A 569 27.78 0.44 -25.55
N ARG A 570 28.40 0.41 -26.74
CA ARG A 570 29.84 0.63 -26.96
C ARG A 570 30.38 2.01 -26.58
N ARG A 571 29.51 3.00 -26.28
CA ARG A 571 29.89 4.37 -25.90
C ARG A 571 29.59 4.65 -24.41
N PRO A 572 30.61 4.82 -23.54
CA PRO A 572 30.41 5.00 -22.10
C PRO A 572 29.82 6.37 -21.69
N SER A 573 30.16 7.45 -22.40
CA SER A 573 29.90 8.83 -21.97
C SER A 573 28.44 9.33 -22.02
N LYS A 574 27.47 8.46 -22.35
CA LYS A 574 26.02 8.79 -22.35
C LYS A 574 25.12 7.70 -21.75
N ARG A 575 25.69 6.70 -21.06
CA ARG A 575 24.96 5.50 -20.62
C ARG A 575 23.76 5.80 -19.72
N ALA A 576 23.92 6.64 -18.70
CA ALA A 576 22.83 6.99 -17.77
C ALA A 576 21.67 7.74 -18.45
N LYS A 577 21.96 8.59 -19.46
CA LYS A 577 20.95 9.42 -20.15
C LYS A 577 20.04 8.62 -21.07
N ASN A 578 20.54 7.50 -21.59
CA ASN A 578 19.86 6.71 -22.60
C ASN A 578 19.28 5.40 -22.06
N VAL A 579 19.33 5.15 -20.74
CA VAL A 579 18.82 3.90 -20.14
C VAL A 579 17.38 3.65 -20.56
N GLN A 580 16.49 4.63 -20.38
CA GLN A 580 15.09 4.51 -20.77
C GLN A 580 14.93 4.19 -22.26
N GLU A 581 15.59 4.96 -23.14
CA GLU A 581 15.50 4.78 -24.60
C GLU A 581 15.99 3.39 -25.05
N ILE A 582 17.10 2.92 -24.46
CA ILE A 582 17.70 1.62 -24.79
C ILE A 582 16.81 0.47 -24.29
N LEU A 583 16.30 0.57 -23.06
CA LEU A 583 15.43 -0.45 -22.48
C LEU A 583 14.10 -0.56 -23.23
N MET A 584 13.61 0.54 -23.80
CA MET A 584 12.36 0.61 -24.57
C MET A 584 12.54 0.28 -26.06
N GLY A 585 13.75 -0.05 -26.52
CA GLY A 585 13.97 -0.54 -27.89
C GLY A 585 13.30 -1.90 -28.12
N GLU A 586 12.70 -2.10 -29.30
CA GLU A 586 11.96 -3.34 -29.63
C GLU A 586 12.81 -4.61 -29.44
N GLU A 587 14.10 -4.57 -29.81
CA GLU A 587 15.02 -5.68 -29.61
C GLU A 587 15.22 -6.01 -28.12
N MET A 588 15.32 -5.00 -27.27
CA MET A 588 15.52 -5.18 -25.83
C MET A 588 14.25 -5.72 -25.16
N LEU A 589 13.09 -5.18 -25.53
CA LEU A 589 11.79 -5.70 -25.06
C LEU A 589 11.59 -7.16 -25.46
N SER A 590 11.87 -7.51 -26.72
CA SER A 590 11.78 -8.90 -27.18
C SER A 590 12.74 -9.83 -26.42
N ARG A 591 13.94 -9.36 -26.06
CA ARG A 591 14.87 -10.12 -25.21
C ARG A 591 14.35 -10.29 -23.79
N ILE A 592 13.74 -9.25 -23.20
CA ILE A 592 13.10 -9.31 -21.88
C ILE A 592 11.96 -10.35 -21.89
N GLY A 593 11.09 -10.29 -22.90
CA GLY A 593 10.01 -11.26 -23.10
C GLY A 593 10.52 -12.69 -23.29
N GLY A 594 11.64 -12.86 -24.00
CA GLY A 594 12.30 -14.16 -24.15
C GLY A 594 12.83 -14.75 -22.83
N GLU A 595 13.19 -13.92 -21.86
CA GLU A 595 13.81 -14.36 -20.59
C GLU A 595 12.81 -14.63 -19.46
N MET A 596 11.72 -13.87 -19.40
CA MET A 596 10.72 -13.95 -18.31
C MET A 596 9.24 -13.99 -18.78
N GLY A 597 8.99 -13.98 -20.09
CA GLY A 597 7.66 -14.03 -20.67
C GLY A 597 7.05 -12.66 -20.95
N GLU A 598 6.02 -12.65 -21.81
CA GLU A 598 5.33 -11.45 -22.29
C GLU A 598 4.71 -10.62 -21.16
N ILE A 599 4.18 -11.26 -20.12
CA ILE A 599 3.60 -10.53 -18.98
C ILE A 599 4.65 -9.66 -18.28
N VAL A 600 5.87 -10.18 -18.10
CA VAL A 600 6.95 -9.43 -17.45
C VAL A 600 7.47 -8.34 -18.38
N GLU A 601 7.56 -8.59 -19.67
CA GLU A 601 7.87 -7.56 -20.68
C GLU A 601 6.90 -6.38 -20.62
N GLU A 602 5.59 -6.64 -20.59
CA GLU A 602 4.57 -5.60 -20.48
C GLU A 602 4.71 -4.80 -19.18
N VAL A 603 4.97 -5.48 -18.06
CA VAL A 603 5.15 -4.85 -16.75
C VAL A 603 6.38 -3.94 -16.76
N VAL A 604 7.51 -4.43 -17.25
CA VAL A 604 8.76 -3.65 -17.38
C VAL A 604 8.53 -2.41 -18.23
N LYS A 605 7.88 -2.56 -19.39
CA LYS A 605 7.54 -1.45 -20.27
C LYS A 605 6.71 -0.39 -19.56
N ARG A 606 5.66 -0.79 -18.85
CA ARG A 606 4.78 0.14 -18.11
C ARG A 606 5.53 0.88 -17.00
N CYS A 607 6.37 0.18 -16.24
CA CYS A 607 7.17 0.79 -15.17
C CYS A 607 8.19 1.80 -15.70
N ILE A 608 8.85 1.51 -16.82
CA ILE A 608 9.90 2.37 -17.40
C ILE A 608 9.32 3.56 -18.19
N VAL A 609 8.21 3.37 -18.92
CA VAL A 609 7.54 4.47 -19.64
C VAL A 609 6.86 5.44 -18.66
N GLY A 610 6.16 4.91 -17.66
CA GLY A 610 5.46 5.73 -16.68
C GLY A 610 4.29 6.54 -17.26
N GLY A 611 3.95 7.65 -16.60
CA GLY A 611 2.92 8.59 -17.04
C GLY A 611 1.55 7.94 -17.25
N LYS A 612 1.01 8.04 -18.47
CA LYS A 612 -0.33 7.53 -18.82
C LYS A 612 -0.47 6.02 -18.64
N GLU A 613 0.61 5.26 -18.80
CA GLU A 613 0.61 3.80 -18.55
C GLU A 613 0.36 3.46 -17.08
N LEU A 614 0.69 4.39 -16.18
CA LEU A 614 0.42 4.33 -14.74
C LEU A 614 -0.83 5.14 -14.36
N GLY A 615 -1.57 5.66 -15.34
CA GLY A 615 -2.80 6.44 -15.14
C GLY A 615 -2.59 7.88 -14.67
N VAL A 616 -1.38 8.44 -14.85
CA VAL A 616 -1.05 9.83 -14.52
C VAL A 616 -0.95 10.64 -15.81
N GLU A 617 -1.75 11.69 -15.93
CA GLU A 617 -1.69 12.62 -17.08
C GLU A 617 -0.58 13.67 -16.89
N ASP A 618 -0.15 14.29 -17.98
CA ASP A 618 0.92 15.29 -17.96
C ASP A 618 0.53 16.50 -17.10
N GLY A 619 1.31 16.79 -16.07
CA GLY A 619 1.09 17.92 -15.14
C GLY A 619 0.23 17.60 -13.92
N GLU A 620 -0.25 16.37 -13.74
CA GLU A 620 -0.92 15.95 -12.51
C GLU A 620 0.06 15.88 -11.32
N ASP A 621 -0.36 16.39 -10.15
CA ASP A 621 0.48 16.43 -8.94
C ASP A 621 0.31 15.14 -8.12
N GLU A 622 1.18 14.15 -8.35
CA GLU A 622 1.18 12.86 -7.65
C GLU A 622 1.37 12.96 -6.13
N MET A 623 1.93 14.06 -5.62
CA MET A 623 2.20 14.25 -4.20
C MET A 623 1.14 15.12 -3.50
N GLY A 624 0.65 16.14 -4.20
CA GLY A 624 -0.36 17.05 -3.68
C GLY A 624 -1.79 16.49 -3.79
N ASP A 625 -2.11 15.85 -4.92
CA ASP A 625 -3.46 15.38 -5.24
C ASP A 625 -3.67 13.91 -4.86
N GLU A 626 -4.52 13.69 -3.86
CA GLU A 626 -4.86 12.36 -3.34
C GLU A 626 -5.55 11.48 -4.37
N ARG A 627 -6.33 12.09 -5.27
CA ARG A 627 -7.05 11.34 -6.30
C ARG A 627 -6.08 10.81 -7.34
N VAL A 628 -5.07 11.61 -7.69
CA VAL A 628 -3.97 11.18 -8.57
C VAL A 628 -3.16 10.09 -7.89
N ALA A 629 -2.76 10.28 -6.63
CA ALA A 629 -2.03 9.28 -5.86
C ALA A 629 -2.79 7.96 -5.71
N SER A 630 -4.11 8.02 -5.45
CA SER A 630 -4.98 6.86 -5.37
C SER A 630 -5.13 6.15 -6.70
N LYS A 631 -5.35 6.90 -7.79
CA LYS A 631 -5.45 6.37 -9.15
C LYS A 631 -4.16 5.70 -9.58
N LEU A 632 -3.01 6.30 -9.29
CA LEU A 632 -1.69 5.73 -9.53
C LEU A 632 -1.51 4.41 -8.77
N GLY A 633 -1.86 4.38 -7.47
CA GLY A 633 -1.80 3.17 -6.65
C GLY A 633 -2.65 2.03 -7.21
N MET A 634 -3.89 2.32 -7.59
CA MET A 634 -4.80 1.34 -8.22
C MET A 634 -4.24 0.81 -9.54
N ARG A 635 -3.77 1.70 -10.42
CA ARG A 635 -3.18 1.30 -11.71
C ARG A 635 -1.91 0.49 -11.55
N PHE A 636 -1.06 0.84 -10.59
CA PHE A 636 0.12 0.05 -10.28
C PHE A 636 -0.26 -1.34 -9.76
N PHE A 637 -1.26 -1.46 -8.90
CA PHE A 637 -1.76 -2.77 -8.47
C PHE A 637 -2.31 -3.59 -9.64
N GLU A 638 -3.23 -3.05 -10.43
CA GLU A 638 -3.87 -3.75 -11.55
C GLU A 638 -2.88 -4.18 -12.63
N ASN A 639 -2.01 -3.26 -13.06
CA ASN A 639 -1.17 -3.46 -14.24
C ASN A 639 0.20 -4.06 -13.92
N VAL A 640 0.63 -4.04 -12.66
CA VAL A 640 1.97 -4.53 -12.27
C VAL A 640 1.85 -5.65 -11.24
N VAL A 641 1.37 -5.34 -10.03
CA VAL A 641 1.38 -6.30 -8.91
C VAL A 641 0.51 -7.52 -9.22
N LYS A 642 -0.74 -7.30 -9.62
CA LYS A 642 -1.68 -8.37 -9.96
C LYS A 642 -1.18 -9.21 -11.13
N LYS A 643 -0.68 -8.56 -12.19
CA LYS A 643 -0.12 -9.26 -13.36
C LYS A 643 1.04 -10.18 -12.98
N LEU A 644 1.99 -9.69 -12.17
CA LEU A 644 3.11 -10.51 -11.68
C LEU A 644 2.63 -11.67 -10.81
N GLY A 645 1.61 -11.45 -9.96
CA GLY A 645 1.02 -12.50 -9.13
C GLY A 645 0.20 -13.54 -9.89
N ASP A 646 -0.30 -13.20 -11.08
CA ASP A 646 -1.09 -14.10 -11.93
C ASP A 646 -0.24 -14.93 -12.90
N VAL A 647 1.08 -14.67 -12.97
CA VAL A 647 1.97 -15.49 -13.81
C VAL A 647 2.06 -16.90 -13.24
N LYS A 648 1.56 -17.87 -14.02
CA LYS A 648 1.73 -19.30 -13.78
C LYS A 648 2.78 -19.81 -14.77
N VAL A 649 3.93 -20.24 -14.24
CA VAL A 649 5.03 -20.83 -15.01
C VAL A 649 4.82 -22.34 -15.16
#